data_AF-A0A0H5DR08-F1
#
_entry.id   AF-A0A0H5DR08-F1
#
_cell.length_a   1.000
_cell.length_b   1.000
_cell.length_c   1.000
_cell.angle_alpha   90.00
_cell.angle_beta   90.00
_cell.angle_gamma   90.00
#
_symmetry.space_group_name_H-M   'P 1'
#
loop_
_entity.id
_entity.type
_entity.pdbx_description
1 polymer ?
#
loop_
_entity_poly.entity_id
_entity_poly.type
_entity_poly.pdbx_seq_one_letter_code
_entity_poly.pdbx_strand_id
1 'polypeptide(L)'
;MSSDFIEKSLAEPPNPETGALVVHEGLINLTAGRVSQIGGSLRYGMASKVDDTTRTSFRHSLPEPLPELVMKYRAKTQLHTLEEDIGESILHVRETLKEQEIARSSYEAKESERHVLPKALEGLSVPDKRHRRIRSQPNQLKSLVPVDRSSKATKTVDLIFQTTQEIKKTQNQILGLFEKEPLLNHRKPIHKVKKLFDLINQEEDNQLYLLGLVILLTSRQPEEMLSILSSDDLKAAIRRIETSTFKFFGDIRQSLKAQEDDHQLTGLQDGKIAYFNKLAYQIAKILLTSSGEINTQIIDSVISFFTAGPEHALNHEASLINGLLMIKRSELLRKKIEAMAERKPTPLTPLEIIRIQCGLAPHVQPSAQDAKITLLTALLSHPRQGQQGSCFASYLSIALLSSHKIKTTDDLLYILELGKLTRKTKRVKKDFPFMLRIGDGVLHKPFNINQKTWIVESGKAKLPVEKTPGLIAAARCLGLKHTKRAIREAALSLISHENETTQITCMQILKYLADKASSLVSVEERNPLHMLLKACYCFDAEVNNPLIRAFESCLADMAEASNEGMIKQPVMFSILDPLESFLNGQEGILEPEKNALVAEVQRQLMDRIHLSYDLDIRRDSSPDHNSLCIGGFALHDTQRANASDDWNLIDTPQKFKHFAESVLLSAQEIVEKGKMTRVLAEAAQYLKSDDFLKDALVSFYPEYEHKPTLLANWDSLPYTPWRILSGNIAPNVRDVYMGSEAQDDSFHQFKVSDPLSLMVLLMDLAKSIPVYSHLGYLDRKERKLPVFTDSHAFNLSFSHPAFRDIVVRNALPIKWIKDHYLKLAKALNEERLLPNEKEEMISRLIPRMKEAGLNDSWIRTLEAEPVANLRLVREICLSAELSDTSQMGIKSRERLIDQFIWNAMPIRFKTLFEKEAVPFADTNWNLGCHDILLCFAPQPGTDKIAIFEMKDTGEIIRYIRPGVLLNENLSIPKNPDAMLPAIDPIPL
;
A
#
# COMPACT_ATOMS: atom_id res chain seq x y z
N MET A 1 15.90 -51.33 -17.74
CA MET A 1 15.90 -52.60 -18.50
C MET A 1 15.61 -52.28 -19.96
N SER A 2 16.36 -52.95 -20.86
CA SER A 2 16.43 -52.88 -22.35
C SER A 2 15.14 -52.46 -23.07
N SER A 3 15.15 -51.59 -24.09
CA SER A 3 15.68 -51.72 -25.47
C SER A 3 14.99 -52.77 -26.34
N ASP A 4 14.79 -52.40 -27.61
CA ASP A 4 14.32 -53.16 -28.79
C ASP A 4 12.82 -52.91 -29.11
N PHE A 5 12.38 -52.51 -30.31
CA PHE A 5 12.76 -52.92 -31.66
C PHE A 5 12.34 -51.86 -32.70
N ILE A 6 13.12 -51.74 -33.78
CA ILE A 6 13.03 -50.77 -34.89
C ILE A 6 12.52 -51.45 -36.20
N GLU A 7 11.96 -50.62 -37.09
CA GLU A 7 11.87 -50.71 -38.58
C GLU A 7 10.79 -51.55 -39.31
N LYS A 8 10.05 -50.85 -40.22
CA LYS A 8 10.31 -50.95 -41.68
C LYS A 8 9.54 -49.89 -42.54
N SER A 9 10.33 -49.13 -43.31
CA SER A 9 10.22 -48.65 -44.72
C SER A 9 8.89 -48.11 -45.29
N LEU A 10 8.79 -46.86 -45.81
CA LEU A 10 9.26 -46.30 -47.12
C LEU A 10 8.74 -47.11 -48.34
N ALA A 11 8.15 -46.63 -49.45
CA ALA A 11 8.06 -45.33 -50.17
C ALA A 11 6.78 -45.37 -51.08
N GLU A 12 6.16 -44.27 -51.54
CA GLU A 12 6.39 -43.57 -52.83
C GLU A 12 5.41 -42.36 -53.01
N PRO A 13 5.65 -41.40 -53.94
CA PRO A 13 5.03 -40.05 -54.01
C PRO A 13 4.14 -39.83 -55.28
N PRO A 14 3.89 -38.60 -55.80
CA PRO A 14 2.84 -37.62 -55.43
C PRO A 14 1.84 -37.24 -56.58
N ASN A 15 0.90 -36.30 -56.28
CA ASN A 15 0.18 -35.35 -57.17
C ASN A 15 -1.09 -35.82 -57.96
N PRO A 16 -1.95 -34.90 -58.53
CA PRO A 16 -2.46 -33.58 -58.08
C PRO A 16 -3.99 -33.34 -58.40
N GLU A 17 -4.50 -32.13 -58.09
CA GLU A 17 -5.74 -31.47 -58.62
C GLU A 17 -7.11 -32.02 -58.14
N THR A 18 -7.96 -31.28 -57.41
CA THR A 18 -8.85 -30.17 -57.82
C THR A 18 -9.65 -29.79 -56.53
N GLY A 19 -9.93 -28.54 -56.20
CA GLY A 19 -11.01 -27.73 -56.80
C GLY A 19 -12.23 -27.59 -55.86
N ALA A 20 -12.32 -26.44 -55.19
CA ALA A 20 -13.54 -25.72 -54.75
C ALA A 20 -14.61 -26.40 -53.85
N LEU A 21 -14.78 -25.78 -52.66
CA LEU A 21 -16.03 -25.29 -52.06
C LEU A 21 -17.26 -26.21 -51.99
N VAL A 22 -17.52 -26.78 -50.79
CA VAL A 22 -18.88 -27.01 -50.28
C VAL A 22 -18.90 -26.76 -48.77
N VAL A 23 -19.74 -25.82 -48.34
CA VAL A 23 -20.18 -25.63 -46.95
C VAL A 23 -21.26 -26.66 -46.67
N HIS A 24 -21.10 -27.47 -45.61
CA HIS A 24 -22.22 -28.11 -44.95
C HIS A 24 -21.94 -28.28 -43.46
N GLU A 25 -22.86 -27.70 -42.66
CA GLU A 25 -23.11 -28.08 -41.27
C GLU A 25 -23.51 -29.56 -41.20
N GLY A 26 -23.01 -30.27 -40.19
CA GLY A 26 -23.44 -31.64 -39.89
C GLY A 26 -22.51 -32.40 -38.97
N LEU A 27 -22.92 -32.50 -37.71
CA LEU A 27 -22.62 -33.55 -36.74
C LEU A 27 -21.98 -34.85 -37.27
N ILE A 28 -20.99 -35.38 -36.54
CA ILE A 28 -20.91 -36.80 -36.08
C ILE A 28 -19.86 -36.91 -34.94
N ASN A 29 -20.36 -37.27 -33.75
CA ASN A 29 -20.02 -38.45 -32.95
C ASN A 29 -18.59 -39.06 -32.92
N LEU A 30 -18.24 -39.49 -31.70
CA LEU A 30 -17.23 -40.49 -31.26
C LEU A 30 -15.77 -39.97 -31.19
N THR A 31 -14.98 -40.18 -30.14
CA THR A 31 -15.01 -41.22 -29.11
C THR A 31 -14.20 -40.80 -27.88
N ALA A 32 -14.57 -41.38 -26.75
CA ALA A 32 -14.08 -41.13 -25.41
C ALA A 32 -12.59 -41.48 -25.17
N GLY A 33 -11.95 -40.67 -24.32
CA GLY A 33 -10.71 -40.98 -23.60
C GLY A 33 -10.77 -40.32 -22.22
N ARG A 34 -10.90 -41.16 -21.19
CA ARG A 34 -11.22 -40.86 -19.78
C ARG A 34 -10.42 -39.71 -19.14
N VAL A 35 -11.14 -38.77 -18.53
CA VAL A 35 -10.67 -37.95 -17.39
C VAL A 35 -11.76 -38.01 -16.32
N SER A 36 -11.44 -38.59 -15.16
CA SER A 36 -12.31 -38.70 -14.00
C SER A 36 -12.38 -37.37 -13.25
N GLN A 37 -13.57 -36.79 -13.22
CA GLN A 37 -14.00 -35.80 -12.23
C GLN A 37 -14.34 -36.51 -10.92
N ILE A 38 -13.86 -35.98 -9.80
CA ILE A 38 -14.55 -36.08 -8.51
C ILE A 38 -14.77 -34.64 -8.05
N GLY A 39 -16.01 -34.18 -8.23
CA GLY A 39 -16.53 -32.92 -7.72
C GLY A 39 -17.97 -33.19 -7.32
N GLY A 40 -18.17 -33.54 -6.05
CA GLY A 40 -19.49 -33.77 -5.47
C GLY A 40 -19.54 -33.06 -4.12
N SER A 41 -20.28 -31.96 -4.05
CA SER A 41 -20.77 -31.41 -2.78
C SER A 41 -22.29 -31.34 -2.87
N LEU A 42 -22.90 -32.11 -1.99
CA LEU A 42 -24.32 -32.22 -1.72
C LEU A 42 -24.93 -30.85 -1.36
N ARG A 43 -26.05 -30.50 -2.00
CA ARG A 43 -26.97 -29.48 -1.51
C ARG A 43 -28.08 -30.19 -0.73
N TYR A 44 -28.16 -29.91 0.57
CA TYR A 44 -29.32 -30.25 1.37
C TYR A 44 -30.50 -29.34 1.02
N GLY A 45 -31.64 -29.96 0.73
CA GLY A 45 -32.90 -29.28 0.48
C GLY A 45 -33.57 -28.84 1.77
N MET A 46 -34.06 -27.61 1.80
CA MET A 46 -35.20 -27.22 2.61
C MET A 46 -36.38 -26.96 1.68
N ALA A 47 -37.39 -27.80 1.80
CA ALA A 47 -38.66 -27.68 1.11
C ALA A 47 -39.56 -26.69 1.88
N SER A 48 -40.03 -25.66 1.19
CA SER A 48 -41.27 -24.97 1.53
C SER A 48 -42.14 -24.91 0.28
N LYS A 49 -43.20 -25.72 0.26
CA LYS A 49 -44.33 -25.60 -0.68
C LYS A 49 -44.99 -24.23 -0.49
N VAL A 50 -45.35 -23.54 -1.58
CA VAL A 50 -46.65 -22.85 -1.77
C VAL A 50 -46.84 -22.54 -3.27
N ASP A 51 -47.90 -23.15 -3.81
CA ASP A 51 -48.77 -22.87 -4.97
C ASP A 51 -48.31 -22.11 -6.23
N ASP A 52 -48.48 -22.83 -7.34
CA ASP A 52 -48.83 -22.33 -8.67
C ASP A 52 -50.18 -21.62 -8.66
N THR A 53 -50.26 -20.43 -9.26
CA THR A 53 -51.38 -20.00 -10.13
C THR A 53 -51.09 -18.61 -10.71
N THR A 54 -50.84 -18.52 -12.01
CA THR A 54 -51.69 -17.80 -13.00
C THR A 54 -50.95 -17.55 -14.32
N ARG A 55 -51.53 -18.12 -15.37
CA ARG A 55 -51.38 -17.71 -16.78
C ARG A 55 -51.91 -16.29 -16.94
N THR A 56 -51.22 -15.47 -17.75
CA THR A 56 -51.90 -14.64 -18.77
C THR A 56 -50.95 -14.30 -19.92
N SER A 57 -51.40 -14.66 -21.10
CA SER A 57 -50.95 -14.26 -22.44
C SER A 57 -51.23 -12.79 -22.72
N PHE A 58 -50.35 -12.07 -23.41
CA PHE A 58 -50.73 -10.99 -24.33
C PHE A 58 -49.77 -10.90 -25.52
N ARG A 59 -50.36 -10.87 -26.72
CA ARG A 59 -49.74 -10.64 -28.04
C ARG A 59 -50.04 -9.20 -28.49
N HIS A 60 -49.24 -8.76 -29.48
CA HIS A 60 -49.27 -7.50 -30.25
C HIS A 60 -48.53 -6.34 -29.57
N SER A 61 -47.64 -5.56 -30.22
CA SER A 61 -47.47 -5.22 -31.64
C SER A 61 -46.08 -4.59 -31.87
N LEU A 62 -45.50 -4.79 -33.05
CA LEU A 62 -44.32 -4.06 -33.55
C LEU A 62 -44.64 -2.57 -33.79
N PRO A 63 -43.64 -1.68 -33.68
CA PRO A 63 -43.51 -0.59 -34.64
C PRO A 63 -42.11 -0.51 -35.27
N GLU A 64 -42.11 -0.01 -36.51
CA GLU A 64 -40.99 0.27 -37.42
C GLU A 64 -39.95 1.30 -36.88
N PRO A 65 -38.75 1.40 -37.51
CA PRO A 65 -37.61 2.12 -36.95
C PRO A 65 -37.40 3.56 -37.44
N LEU A 66 -36.64 4.31 -36.61
CA LEU A 66 -35.77 5.50 -36.85
C LEU A 66 -36.38 6.92 -36.74
N PRO A 67 -35.66 7.89 -36.10
CA PRO A 67 -34.55 8.57 -36.79
C PRO A 67 -33.33 8.98 -35.92
N GLU A 68 -32.21 8.28 -36.12
CA GLU A 68 -30.89 8.55 -35.50
C GLU A 68 -30.11 9.70 -36.20
N LEU A 69 -30.65 10.24 -37.31
CA LEU A 69 -29.99 11.28 -38.09
C LEU A 69 -30.18 12.71 -37.53
N VAL A 70 -31.26 12.96 -36.79
CA VAL A 70 -31.59 14.31 -36.27
C VAL A 70 -30.73 14.67 -35.04
N MET A 71 -30.28 13.67 -34.26
CA MET A 71 -29.38 13.86 -33.12
C MET A 71 -27.93 14.19 -33.56
N LYS A 72 -27.43 13.58 -34.64
CA LYS A 72 -26.08 13.84 -35.15
C LYS A 72 -25.93 15.24 -35.76
N TYR A 73 -27.00 15.81 -36.33
CA TYR A 73 -26.96 17.18 -36.85
C TYR A 73 -26.96 18.23 -35.73
N ARG A 74 -27.76 18.03 -34.66
CA ARG A 74 -27.78 18.94 -33.49
C ARG A 74 -26.45 18.99 -32.73
N ALA A 75 -25.78 17.84 -32.57
CA ALA A 75 -24.48 17.80 -31.88
C ALA A 75 -23.37 18.52 -32.67
N LYS A 76 -23.41 18.46 -34.01
CA LYS A 76 -22.41 19.13 -34.87
C LYS A 76 -22.60 20.65 -34.93
N THR A 77 -23.86 21.12 -34.91
CA THR A 77 -24.17 22.55 -34.84
C THR A 77 -23.79 23.15 -33.47
N GLN A 78 -23.95 22.39 -32.38
CA GLN A 78 -23.56 22.81 -31.02
C GLN A 78 -22.04 22.88 -30.82
N LEU A 79 -21.27 22.02 -31.47
CA LEU A 79 -19.80 22.09 -31.40
C LEU A 79 -19.24 23.32 -32.14
N HIS A 80 -19.81 23.66 -33.29
CA HIS A 80 -19.34 24.79 -34.09
C HIS A 80 -19.66 26.15 -33.42
N THR A 81 -20.78 26.25 -32.70
CA THR A 81 -21.09 27.42 -31.87
C THR A 81 -20.16 27.52 -30.66
N LEU A 82 -19.79 26.39 -30.06
CA LEU A 82 -18.84 26.38 -28.93
C LEU A 82 -17.43 26.83 -29.34
N GLU A 83 -16.97 26.48 -30.54
CA GLU A 83 -15.66 26.91 -31.06
C GLU A 83 -15.63 28.42 -31.38
N GLU A 84 -16.72 28.97 -31.92
CA GLU A 84 -16.87 30.42 -32.14
C GLU A 84 -16.96 31.19 -30.80
N ASP A 85 -17.72 30.67 -29.82
CA ASP A 85 -17.86 31.28 -28.49
C ASP A 85 -16.53 31.28 -27.70
N ILE A 86 -15.69 30.25 -27.86
CA ILE A 86 -14.34 30.18 -27.28
C ILE A 86 -13.41 31.18 -27.97
N GLY A 87 -13.50 31.31 -29.30
CA GLY A 87 -12.75 32.30 -30.08
C GLY A 87 -13.02 33.74 -29.65
N GLU A 88 -14.30 34.10 -29.52
CA GLU A 88 -14.71 35.43 -29.02
C GLU A 88 -14.31 35.65 -27.55
N SER A 89 -14.41 34.62 -26.71
CA SER A 89 -13.99 34.71 -25.31
C SER A 89 -12.48 34.97 -25.17
N ILE A 90 -11.65 34.35 -26.01
CA ILE A 90 -10.19 34.59 -26.02
C ILE A 90 -9.88 36.01 -26.51
N LEU A 91 -10.60 36.51 -27.52
CA LEU A 91 -10.44 37.87 -28.02
C LEU A 91 -10.82 38.89 -26.93
N HIS A 92 -11.93 38.68 -26.24
CA HIS A 92 -12.40 39.53 -25.16
C HIS A 92 -11.45 39.55 -23.95
N VAL A 93 -10.83 38.41 -23.61
CA VAL A 93 -9.79 38.33 -22.57
C VAL A 93 -8.56 39.14 -22.96
N ARG A 94 -8.13 39.08 -24.23
CA ARG A 94 -6.99 39.89 -24.71
C ARG A 94 -7.29 41.39 -24.68
N GLU A 95 -8.49 41.81 -25.07
CA GLU A 95 -8.91 43.21 -24.98
C GLU A 95 -9.01 43.69 -23.54
N THR A 96 -9.56 42.87 -22.64
CA THR A 96 -9.67 43.19 -21.21
C THR A 96 -8.29 43.33 -20.54
N LEU A 97 -7.32 42.48 -20.89
CA LEU A 97 -5.94 42.61 -20.40
C LEU A 97 -5.28 43.90 -20.90
N LYS A 98 -5.57 44.31 -22.14
CA LYS A 98 -5.09 45.57 -22.72
C LYS A 98 -5.70 46.78 -22.01
N GLU A 99 -6.99 46.74 -21.68
CA GLU A 99 -7.67 47.79 -20.89
C GLU A 99 -7.12 47.88 -19.45
N GLN A 100 -6.80 46.73 -18.82
CA GLN A 100 -6.17 46.69 -17.50
C GLN A 100 -4.75 47.28 -17.51
N GLU A 101 -3.98 47.04 -18.56
CA GLU A 101 -2.64 47.62 -18.73
C GLU A 101 -2.70 49.14 -18.94
N ILE A 102 -3.71 49.63 -19.67
CA ILE A 102 -4.00 51.07 -19.82
C ILE A 102 -4.45 51.68 -18.48
N ALA A 103 -5.32 51.00 -17.73
CA ALA A 103 -5.80 51.48 -16.43
C ALA A 103 -4.68 51.52 -15.37
N ARG A 104 -3.79 50.52 -15.38
CA ARG A 104 -2.60 50.46 -14.53
C ARG A 104 -1.64 51.61 -14.85
N SER A 105 -1.36 51.82 -16.14
CA SER A 105 -0.53 52.96 -16.59
C SER A 105 -1.13 54.31 -16.20
N SER A 106 -2.47 54.44 -16.24
CA SER A 106 -3.18 55.67 -15.84
C SER A 106 -3.22 55.87 -14.32
N TYR A 107 -3.23 54.78 -13.53
CA TYR A 107 -3.14 54.82 -12.08
C TYR A 107 -1.72 55.19 -11.63
N GLU A 108 -0.69 54.57 -12.21
CA GLU A 108 0.73 54.90 -11.95
C GLU A 108 1.05 56.37 -12.31
N ALA A 109 0.45 56.89 -13.39
CA ALA A 109 0.54 58.32 -13.73
C ALA A 109 -0.12 59.22 -12.67
N LYS A 110 -1.30 58.87 -12.15
CA LYS A 110 -2.00 59.63 -11.09
C LYS A 110 -1.32 59.51 -9.72
N GLU A 111 -0.62 58.41 -9.46
CA GLU A 111 0.12 58.20 -8.23
C GLU A 111 1.43 59.01 -8.23
N SER A 112 2.04 59.21 -9.41
CA SER A 112 3.17 60.14 -9.59
C SER A 112 2.78 61.61 -9.35
N GLU A 113 1.53 62.00 -9.61
CA GLU A 113 1.02 63.36 -9.34
C GLU A 113 0.63 63.60 -7.87
N ARG A 114 0.43 62.54 -7.06
CA ARG A 114 0.01 62.66 -5.65
C ARG A 114 1.14 62.94 -4.67
N HIS A 115 2.39 62.94 -5.11
CA HIS A 115 3.56 63.28 -4.28
C HIS A 115 4.03 64.73 -4.45
N VAL A 116 3.13 65.71 -4.35
CA VAL A 116 3.51 67.13 -4.13
C VAL A 116 2.50 67.84 -3.20
N LEU A 117 2.94 68.12 -1.96
CA LEU A 117 2.49 69.16 -0.99
C LEU A 117 1.17 68.94 -0.16
N PRO A 118 1.04 69.57 1.05
CA PRO A 118 0.77 68.84 2.30
C PRO A 118 -0.37 69.42 3.19
N LYS A 119 -0.66 68.68 4.27
CA LYS A 119 -1.29 69.04 5.57
C LYS A 119 -2.01 70.41 5.67
N ALA A 120 -3.33 70.38 5.91
CA ALA A 120 -3.99 71.17 6.96
C ALA A 120 -5.46 70.75 7.17
N LEU A 121 -5.86 70.81 8.45
CA LEU A 121 -7.21 71.00 9.01
C LEU A 121 -8.08 69.79 9.40
N GLU A 122 -8.09 69.62 10.72
CA GLU A 122 -9.11 69.06 11.60
C GLU A 122 -10.49 69.71 11.41
N GLY A 123 -11.54 68.95 11.73
CA GLY A 123 -12.77 69.53 12.29
C GLY A 123 -14.09 69.02 11.69
N LEU A 124 -14.90 68.45 12.59
CA LEU A 124 -16.37 68.46 12.63
C LEU A 124 -17.18 67.27 12.05
N SER A 125 -17.64 66.47 13.03
CA SER A 125 -19.03 66.09 13.31
C SER A 125 -19.86 65.27 12.31
N VAL A 126 -20.25 64.09 12.81
CA VAL A 126 -21.40 63.25 12.43
C VAL A 126 -22.71 64.01 12.64
N PRO A 127 -23.74 63.80 11.79
CA PRO A 127 -24.96 63.22 12.35
C PRO A 127 -25.62 62.12 11.50
N ASP A 128 -25.97 61.09 12.25
CA ASP A 128 -26.99 60.06 12.13
C ASP A 128 -28.37 60.53 11.56
N LYS A 129 -29.00 59.72 10.69
CA LYS A 129 -30.36 59.13 10.86
C LYS A 129 -31.15 58.80 9.57
N ARG A 130 -31.64 57.56 9.57
CA ARG A 130 -33.03 57.08 9.30
C ARG A 130 -33.59 56.93 7.87
N HIS A 131 -33.89 55.66 7.59
CA HIS A 131 -35.17 55.07 7.12
C HIS A 131 -36.05 55.85 6.13
N ARG A 132 -36.29 55.21 4.97
CA ARG A 132 -37.64 55.11 4.38
C ARG A 132 -37.85 53.78 3.67
N ARG A 133 -38.81 53.00 4.19
CA ARG A 133 -39.50 51.90 3.52
C ARG A 133 -40.45 52.48 2.47
N ILE A 134 -40.44 51.95 1.25
CA ILE A 134 -41.61 51.97 0.36
C ILE A 134 -41.79 50.56 -0.20
N ARG A 135 -43.00 50.03 -0.02
CA ARG A 135 -43.52 48.79 -0.61
C ARG A 135 -44.06 49.10 -2.01
N SER A 136 -43.72 48.30 -3.00
CA SER A 136 -44.62 47.89 -4.08
C SER A 136 -44.13 46.57 -4.69
N GLN A 137 -45.02 45.58 -4.75
CA GLN A 137 -44.89 44.37 -5.58
C GLN A 137 -45.68 44.60 -6.91
N PRO A 138 -45.81 43.60 -7.81
CA PRO A 138 -44.80 43.19 -8.79
C PRO A 138 -45.39 43.20 -10.22
N ASN A 139 -44.56 43.27 -11.26
CA ASN A 139 -44.67 42.39 -12.45
C ASN A 139 -43.80 42.86 -13.62
N GLN A 140 -43.21 41.85 -14.27
CA GLN A 140 -42.84 41.76 -15.68
C GLN A 140 -41.73 42.69 -16.20
N LEU A 141 -40.50 42.17 -16.26
CA LEU A 141 -39.70 42.22 -17.48
C LEU A 141 -38.64 41.12 -17.53
N LYS A 142 -38.51 40.55 -18.73
CA LYS A 142 -37.76 39.36 -19.11
C LYS A 142 -36.25 39.63 -19.20
N SER A 143 -35.49 38.57 -18.89
CA SER A 143 -34.20 38.18 -19.48
C SER A 143 -33.16 39.27 -19.79
N LEU A 144 -32.29 39.53 -18.83
CA LEU A 144 -30.88 39.85 -19.08
C LEU A 144 -30.05 38.95 -18.17
N VAL A 145 -29.20 38.12 -18.78
CA VAL A 145 -28.19 37.32 -18.07
C VAL A 145 -27.23 38.30 -17.38
N PRO A 146 -27.05 38.24 -16.04
CA PRO A 146 -25.99 39.02 -15.41
C PRO A 146 -24.66 38.37 -15.83
N VAL A 147 -23.89 39.08 -16.64
CA VAL A 147 -22.49 38.73 -16.87
C VAL A 147 -21.79 38.86 -15.53
N ASP A 148 -21.39 37.71 -14.98
CA ASP A 148 -20.75 37.53 -13.68
C ASP A 148 -19.34 38.16 -13.67
N ARG A 149 -19.28 39.49 -13.64
CA ARG A 149 -18.05 40.25 -13.33
C ARG A 149 -17.79 40.31 -11.82
N SER A 150 -18.74 39.89 -10.98
CA SER A 150 -18.60 39.94 -9.52
C SER A 150 -17.86 38.73 -8.93
N SER A 151 -17.81 37.56 -9.58
CA SER A 151 -17.17 36.39 -8.96
C SER A 151 -15.64 36.47 -8.85
N LYS A 152 -14.92 37.10 -9.80
CA LYS A 152 -13.46 37.26 -9.69
C LYS A 152 -13.06 38.26 -8.60
N ALA A 153 -13.69 39.43 -8.56
CA ALA A 153 -13.43 40.43 -7.52
C ALA A 153 -13.79 39.92 -6.13
N THR A 154 -14.91 39.17 -6.00
CA THR A 154 -15.30 38.54 -4.73
C THR A 154 -14.29 37.49 -4.30
N LYS A 155 -13.81 36.62 -5.21
CA LYS A 155 -12.75 35.64 -4.90
C LYS A 155 -11.43 36.28 -4.48
N THR A 156 -11.02 37.38 -5.11
CA THR A 156 -9.81 38.13 -4.73
C THR A 156 -9.98 38.77 -3.35
N VAL A 157 -11.12 39.38 -3.06
CA VAL A 157 -11.42 39.97 -1.73
C VAL A 157 -11.47 38.90 -0.65
N ASP A 158 -12.10 37.76 -0.91
CA ASP A 158 -12.15 36.62 0.01
C ASP A 158 -10.75 36.05 0.29
N LEU A 159 -9.91 35.93 -0.74
CA LEU A 159 -8.53 35.47 -0.60
C LEU A 159 -7.68 36.45 0.23
N ILE A 160 -7.79 37.76 -0.04
CA ILE A 160 -7.10 38.80 0.75
C ILE A 160 -7.56 38.76 2.20
N PHE A 161 -8.88 38.62 2.43
CA PHE A 161 -9.44 38.52 3.77
C PHE A 161 -8.95 37.28 4.51
N GLN A 162 -8.98 36.10 3.87
CA GLN A 162 -8.46 34.84 4.43
C GLN A 162 -6.96 34.96 4.77
N THR A 163 -6.15 35.47 3.83
CA THR A 163 -4.71 35.69 4.03
C THR A 163 -4.46 36.61 5.22
N THR A 164 -5.22 37.70 5.34
CA THR A 164 -5.11 38.65 6.47
C THR A 164 -5.46 38.00 7.81
N GLN A 165 -6.50 37.15 7.84
CA GLN A 165 -6.87 36.41 9.05
C GLN A 165 -5.80 35.37 9.44
N GLU A 166 -5.22 34.68 8.46
CA GLU A 166 -4.11 33.76 8.68
C GLU A 166 -2.89 34.49 9.25
N ILE A 167 -2.46 35.62 8.66
CA ILE A 167 -1.35 36.44 9.16
C ILE A 167 -1.56 36.80 10.64
N LYS A 168 -2.75 37.33 10.98
CA LYS A 168 -3.08 37.70 12.37
C LYS A 168 -3.07 36.50 13.31
N LYS A 169 -3.63 35.36 12.87
CA LYS A 169 -3.61 34.11 13.65
C LYS A 169 -2.16 33.67 13.92
N THR A 170 -1.31 33.66 12.89
CA THR A 170 0.10 33.28 12.96
C THR A 170 0.92 34.23 13.85
N GLN A 171 0.70 35.54 13.75
CA GLN A 171 1.32 36.52 14.66
C GLN A 171 0.92 36.28 16.13
N ASN A 172 -0.36 36.03 16.38
CA ASN A 172 -0.85 35.71 17.73
C ASN A 172 -0.25 34.40 18.26
N GLN A 173 -0.10 33.39 17.40
CA GLN A 173 0.55 32.14 17.73
C GLN A 173 2.01 32.36 18.16
N ILE A 174 2.77 33.14 17.39
CA ILE A 174 4.15 33.51 17.75
C ILE A 174 4.19 34.25 19.08
N LEU A 175 3.34 35.26 19.29
CA LEU A 175 3.29 35.98 20.57
C LEU A 175 3.01 35.01 21.74
N GLY A 176 2.06 34.08 21.58
CA GLY A 176 1.79 33.05 22.57
C GLY A 176 2.96 32.11 22.83
N LEU A 177 3.79 31.80 21.82
CA LEU A 177 5.04 31.04 22.00
C LEU A 177 6.06 31.82 22.83
N PHE A 178 6.25 33.12 22.54
CA PHE A 178 7.17 33.99 23.29
C PHE A 178 6.72 34.19 24.75
N GLU A 179 5.41 34.20 25.01
CA GLU A 179 4.87 34.32 26.36
C GLU A 179 5.03 33.03 27.18
N LYS A 180 4.93 31.86 26.53
CA LYS A 180 5.01 30.54 27.19
C LYS A 180 6.45 30.05 27.37
N GLU A 181 7.36 30.40 26.46
CA GLU A 181 8.73 29.91 26.49
C GLU A 181 9.55 30.64 27.58
N PRO A 182 10.03 29.96 28.63
CA PRO A 182 10.67 30.61 29.79
C PRO A 182 11.87 31.49 29.41
N LEU A 183 12.63 31.07 28.39
CA LEU A 183 13.79 31.81 27.88
C LEU A 183 13.41 33.11 27.15
N LEU A 184 12.19 33.20 26.62
CA LEU A 184 11.71 34.30 25.78
C LEU A 184 10.86 35.32 26.54
N ASN A 185 10.43 35.01 27.77
CA ASN A 185 9.46 35.76 28.56
C ASN A 185 10.02 37.04 29.21
N HIS A 186 10.77 37.83 28.46
CA HIS A 186 11.25 39.16 28.86
C HIS A 186 10.57 40.26 28.04
N ARG A 187 10.31 41.42 28.65
CA ARG A 187 9.64 42.55 27.97
C ARG A 187 10.38 43.06 26.72
N LYS A 188 11.71 42.95 26.69
CA LYS A 188 12.55 43.44 25.57
C LYS A 188 12.36 42.62 24.28
N PRO A 189 12.41 41.27 24.29
CA PRO A 189 12.08 40.42 23.15
C PRO A 189 10.73 40.73 22.49
N ILE A 190 9.65 40.86 23.27
CA ILE A 190 8.29 41.06 22.73
C ILE A 190 8.20 42.35 21.89
N HIS A 191 8.84 43.43 22.32
CA HIS A 191 8.86 44.68 21.56
C HIS A 191 9.62 44.54 20.23
N LYS A 192 10.75 43.80 20.23
CA LYS A 192 11.51 43.54 19.00
C LYS A 192 10.77 42.59 18.06
N VAL A 193 10.02 41.62 18.57
CA VAL A 193 9.14 40.74 17.76
C VAL A 193 8.06 41.55 17.05
N LYS A 194 7.43 42.51 17.74
CA LYS A 194 6.44 43.40 17.09
C LYS A 194 7.06 44.22 15.95
N LYS A 195 8.24 44.79 16.16
CA LYS A 195 8.98 45.49 15.09
C LYS A 195 9.38 44.57 13.94
N LEU A 196 9.74 43.32 14.25
CA LEU A 196 10.02 42.31 13.23
C LEU A 196 8.76 42.00 12.41
N PHE A 197 7.58 41.92 13.02
CA PHE A 197 6.32 41.77 12.29
C PHE A 197 6.02 42.97 11.40
N ASP A 198 6.25 44.20 11.87
CA ASP A 198 6.08 45.39 11.04
C ASP A 198 6.96 45.34 9.79
N LEU A 199 8.18 44.78 9.89
CA LEU A 199 9.07 44.59 8.76
C LEU A 199 8.64 43.42 7.87
N ILE A 200 8.23 42.29 8.44
CA ILE A 200 7.71 41.16 7.67
C ILE A 200 6.45 41.57 6.90
N ASN A 201 5.58 42.41 7.49
CA ASN A 201 4.40 42.94 6.83
C ASN A 201 4.73 43.91 5.66
N GLN A 202 5.99 44.32 5.49
CA GLN A 202 6.44 45.09 4.31
C GLN A 202 6.86 44.16 3.15
N GLU A 203 7.07 42.87 3.41
CA GLU A 203 7.47 41.86 2.41
C GLU A 203 6.23 41.15 1.85
N GLU A 204 5.37 41.87 1.13
CA GLU A 204 4.03 41.42 0.66
C GLU A 204 3.98 39.98 0.12
N ASP A 205 4.97 39.58 -0.68
CA ASP A 205 5.00 38.26 -1.32
C ASP A 205 5.44 37.12 -0.37
N ASN A 206 6.14 37.43 0.72
CA ASN A 206 6.83 36.45 1.58
C ASN A 206 6.38 36.46 3.04
N GLN A 207 5.34 37.23 3.38
CA GLN A 207 4.94 37.45 4.78
C GLN A 207 4.67 36.14 5.53
N LEU A 208 3.78 35.31 4.99
CA LEU A 208 3.38 34.05 5.61
C LEU A 208 4.57 33.08 5.73
N TYR A 209 5.40 33.01 4.70
CA TYR A 209 6.63 32.21 4.68
C TYR A 209 7.57 32.61 5.84
N LEU A 210 7.88 33.91 5.95
CA LEU A 210 8.77 34.43 6.99
C LEU A 210 8.19 34.21 8.40
N LEU A 211 6.88 34.40 8.58
CA LEU A 211 6.21 34.09 9.85
C LEU A 211 6.31 32.59 10.18
N GLY A 212 6.18 31.72 9.17
CA GLY A 212 6.38 30.28 9.31
C GLY A 212 7.79 29.93 9.80
N LEU A 213 8.83 30.55 9.25
CA LEU A 213 10.21 30.36 9.71
C LEU A 213 10.41 30.84 11.16
N VAL A 214 9.82 31.98 11.52
CA VAL A 214 9.86 32.50 12.89
C VAL A 214 9.23 31.51 13.87
N ILE A 215 8.05 30.94 13.56
CA ILE A 215 7.41 29.91 14.38
C ILE A 215 8.36 28.72 14.59
N LEU A 216 8.98 28.25 13.51
CA LEU A 216 9.87 27.09 13.55
C LEU A 216 11.07 27.36 14.47
N LEU A 217 11.81 28.45 14.25
CA LEU A 217 12.98 28.79 15.07
C LEU A 217 12.59 29.04 16.53
N THR A 218 11.48 29.74 16.77
CA THR A 218 10.97 29.95 18.13
C THR A 218 10.69 28.62 18.84
N SER A 219 10.11 27.65 18.12
CA SER A 219 9.73 26.35 18.68
C SER A 219 10.89 25.36 18.83
N ARG A 220 11.92 25.46 17.98
CA ARG A 220 12.99 24.44 17.87
C ARG A 220 14.38 24.94 18.24
N GLN A 221 14.63 26.24 18.11
CA GLN A 221 15.91 26.89 18.40
C GLN A 221 15.67 28.25 19.10
N PRO A 222 15.00 28.26 20.28
CA PRO A 222 14.62 29.52 20.95
C PRO A 222 15.83 30.40 21.28
N GLU A 223 16.99 29.81 21.59
CA GLU A 223 18.23 30.54 21.84
C GLU A 223 18.78 31.24 20.59
N GLU A 224 18.76 30.60 19.43
CA GLU A 224 19.17 31.22 18.17
C GLU A 224 18.18 32.35 17.81
N MET A 225 16.88 32.13 18.01
CA MET A 225 15.88 33.17 17.78
C MET A 225 16.11 34.40 18.68
N LEU A 226 16.48 34.22 19.95
CA LEU A 226 16.89 35.32 20.83
C LEU A 226 18.13 36.06 20.33
N SER A 227 19.14 35.32 19.85
CA SER A 227 20.35 35.89 19.28
C SER A 227 20.06 36.73 18.03
N ILE A 228 19.11 36.29 17.20
CA ILE A 228 18.64 37.03 16.03
C ILE A 228 17.94 38.31 16.46
N LEU A 229 16.98 38.20 17.37
CA LEU A 229 16.21 39.35 17.88
C LEU A 229 17.10 40.34 18.63
N SER A 230 18.24 39.92 19.16
CA SER A 230 19.17 40.83 19.82
C SER A 230 19.86 41.81 18.86
N SER A 231 19.89 41.52 17.55
CA SER A 231 20.36 42.44 16.51
C SER A 231 19.57 43.75 16.51
N ASP A 232 20.24 44.86 16.22
CA ASP A 232 19.59 46.16 15.98
C ASP A 232 19.24 46.36 14.50
N ASP A 233 19.86 45.60 13.60
CA ASP A 233 19.49 45.55 12.18
C ASP A 233 18.44 44.45 11.96
N LEU A 234 17.19 44.88 11.75
CA LEU A 234 16.05 44.00 11.51
C LEU A 234 16.05 43.38 10.10
N LYS A 235 16.66 44.02 9.09
CA LYS A 235 16.80 43.43 7.75
C LYS A 235 17.84 42.31 7.78
N ALA A 236 18.94 42.51 8.50
CA ALA A 236 19.88 41.42 8.78
C ALA A 236 19.22 40.30 9.60
N ALA A 237 18.28 40.62 10.50
CA ALA A 237 17.55 39.61 11.27
C ALA A 237 16.72 38.68 10.38
N ILE A 238 16.02 39.18 9.35
CA ILE A 238 15.28 38.35 8.38
C ILE A 238 16.21 37.36 7.67
N ARG A 239 17.34 37.84 7.11
CA ARG A 239 18.33 36.97 6.45
C ARG A 239 18.90 35.92 7.41
N ARG A 240 19.10 36.29 8.67
CA ARG A 240 19.57 35.36 9.72
C ARG A 240 18.51 34.30 10.06
N ILE A 241 17.22 34.62 10.03
CA ILE A 241 16.13 33.65 10.22
C ILE A 241 16.17 32.58 9.14
N GLU A 242 16.26 32.99 7.88
CA GLU A 242 16.38 32.07 6.75
C GLU A 242 17.65 31.22 6.87
N THR A 243 18.80 31.86 7.05
CA THR A 243 20.11 31.18 7.17
C THR A 243 20.11 30.17 8.30
N SER A 244 19.57 30.53 9.47
CA SER A 244 19.51 29.64 10.64
C SER A 244 18.55 28.48 10.41
N THR A 245 17.42 28.73 9.74
CA THR A 245 16.47 27.67 9.39
C THR A 245 17.06 26.66 8.41
N PHE A 246 17.71 27.13 7.34
CA PHE A 246 18.33 26.24 6.36
C PHE A 246 19.56 25.52 6.92
N LYS A 247 20.29 26.14 7.86
CA LYS A 247 21.32 25.44 8.64
C LYS A 247 20.70 24.31 9.47
N PHE A 248 19.61 24.57 10.19
CA PHE A 248 18.88 23.56 10.95
C PHE A 248 18.39 22.41 10.06
N PHE A 249 17.86 22.69 8.87
CA PHE A 249 17.51 21.65 7.90
C PHE A 249 18.74 20.87 7.40
N GLY A 250 19.87 21.55 7.18
CA GLY A 250 21.15 20.93 6.82
C GLY A 250 21.65 19.95 7.88
N ASP A 251 21.58 20.33 9.15
CA ASP A 251 21.96 19.48 10.29
C ASP A 251 21.10 18.20 10.35
N ILE A 252 19.79 18.33 10.10
CA ILE A 252 18.87 17.18 10.00
C ILE A 252 19.27 16.27 8.85
N ARG A 253 19.48 16.82 7.64
CA ARG A 253 19.87 16.04 6.45
C ARG A 253 21.18 15.29 6.69
N GLN A 254 22.17 15.94 7.31
CA GLN A 254 23.44 15.31 7.66
C GLN A 254 23.26 14.15 8.64
N SER A 255 22.43 14.33 9.67
CA SER A 255 22.11 13.26 10.62
C SER A 255 21.40 12.09 9.96
N LEU A 256 20.45 12.35 9.05
CA LEU A 256 19.73 11.31 8.32
C LEU A 256 20.68 10.55 7.39
N LYS A 257 21.61 11.25 6.72
CA LYS A 257 22.61 10.63 5.86
C LYS A 257 23.57 9.72 6.63
N ALA A 258 24.03 10.16 7.80
CA ALA A 258 24.85 9.32 8.67
C ALA A 258 24.12 8.03 9.08
N GLN A 259 22.82 8.11 9.38
CA GLN A 259 22.00 6.93 9.68
C GLN A 259 21.83 6.02 8.46
N GLU A 260 21.57 6.58 7.27
CA GLU A 260 21.52 5.84 6.01
C GLU A 260 22.81 5.04 5.78
N ASP A 261 23.96 5.70 5.97
CA ASP A 261 25.28 5.12 5.78
C ASP A 261 25.54 3.98 6.79
N ASP A 262 25.15 4.15 8.07
CA ASP A 262 25.24 3.09 9.08
C ASP A 262 24.39 1.85 8.68
N HIS A 263 23.17 2.04 8.20
CA HIS A 263 22.34 0.93 7.70
C HIS A 263 22.99 0.24 6.49
N GLN A 264 23.46 1.01 5.50
CA GLN A 264 24.14 0.47 4.31
C GLN A 264 25.40 -0.32 4.65
N LEU A 265 26.19 0.14 5.62
CA LEU A 265 27.41 -0.54 6.06
C LEU A 265 27.12 -1.88 6.74
N THR A 266 25.99 -2.01 7.44
CA THR A 266 25.59 -3.29 8.05
C THR A 266 24.97 -4.25 7.05
N GLY A 267 24.27 -3.76 6.03
CA GLY A 267 23.54 -4.58 5.06
C GLY A 267 22.39 -5.40 5.66
N LEU A 268 22.02 -5.12 6.93
CA LEU A 268 20.93 -5.80 7.62
C LEU A 268 19.59 -5.18 7.19
N GLN A 269 19.48 -3.85 7.18
CA GLN A 269 18.28 -3.14 6.75
C GLN A 269 18.57 -2.19 5.59
N ASP A 270 17.59 -1.92 4.73
CA ASP A 270 17.77 -0.99 3.61
C ASP A 270 17.93 0.45 4.11
N GLY A 271 19.13 1.01 3.92
CA GLY A 271 19.44 2.35 4.41
C GLY A 271 18.63 3.45 3.76
N LYS A 272 18.26 3.33 2.48
CA LYS A 272 17.46 4.36 1.79
C LYS A 272 16.03 4.36 2.31
N ILE A 273 15.44 3.19 2.53
CA ILE A 273 14.12 3.09 3.17
C ILE A 273 14.17 3.70 4.57
N ALA A 274 15.19 3.37 5.37
CA ALA A 274 15.38 3.93 6.71
C ALA A 274 15.52 5.46 6.68
N TYR A 275 16.27 6.01 5.71
CA TYR A 275 16.38 7.46 5.49
C TYR A 275 15.02 8.10 5.29
N PHE A 276 14.19 7.58 4.39
CA PHE A 276 12.88 8.17 4.10
C PHE A 276 11.88 8.00 5.23
N ASN A 277 11.88 6.84 5.90
CA ASN A 277 11.05 6.61 7.08
C ASN A 277 11.40 7.61 8.20
N LYS A 278 12.71 7.84 8.43
CA LYS A 278 13.16 8.82 9.43
C LYS A 278 12.98 10.27 8.99
N LEU A 279 13.08 10.56 7.70
CA LEU A 279 12.79 11.88 7.13
C LEU A 279 11.33 12.29 7.39
N ALA A 280 10.37 11.39 7.16
CA ALA A 280 8.96 11.63 7.48
C ALA A 280 8.77 12.01 8.96
N TYR A 281 9.46 11.34 9.88
CA TYR A 281 9.44 11.66 11.31
C TYR A 281 10.03 13.04 11.62
N GLN A 282 11.18 13.39 11.02
CA GLN A 282 11.78 14.72 11.22
C GLN A 282 10.90 15.84 10.65
N ILE A 283 10.30 15.62 9.49
CA ILE A 283 9.36 16.57 8.89
C ILE A 283 8.11 16.74 9.77
N ALA A 284 7.54 15.65 10.31
CA ALA A 284 6.44 15.74 11.25
C ALA A 284 6.79 16.63 12.47
N LYS A 285 8.02 16.53 12.99
CA LYS A 285 8.53 17.41 14.05
C LYS A 285 8.71 18.86 13.60
N ILE A 286 9.22 19.09 12.39
CA ILE A 286 9.38 20.43 11.81
C ILE A 286 8.02 21.13 11.70
N LEU A 287 7.01 20.41 11.22
CA LEU A 287 5.66 20.97 10.98
C LEU A 287 4.91 21.26 12.28
N LEU A 288 5.09 20.45 13.33
CA LEU A 288 4.40 20.66 14.59
C LEU A 288 5.08 21.72 15.44
N THR A 289 4.30 22.75 15.78
CA THR A 289 4.65 23.77 16.78
C THR A 289 4.63 23.20 18.19
N SER A 290 5.15 23.95 19.18
CA SER A 290 5.08 23.50 20.59
C SER A 290 3.66 23.54 21.17
N SER A 291 2.71 24.26 20.56
CA SER A 291 1.28 24.16 20.88
C SER A 291 0.60 22.93 20.26
N GLY A 292 1.28 22.20 19.37
CA GLY A 292 0.74 21.05 18.66
C GLY A 292 -0.17 21.41 17.47
N GLU A 293 -0.08 22.65 16.98
CA GLU A 293 -0.66 23.11 15.71
C GLU A 293 0.32 22.86 14.54
N ILE A 294 -0.20 22.72 13.32
CA ILE A 294 0.58 22.48 12.11
C ILE A 294 0.98 23.80 11.46
N ASN A 295 2.29 24.02 11.30
CA ASN A 295 2.86 25.14 10.57
C ASN A 295 2.84 24.87 9.06
N THR A 296 1.74 25.22 8.39
CA THR A 296 1.59 25.02 6.93
C THR A 296 2.48 25.92 6.09
N GLN A 297 2.95 27.04 6.66
CA GLN A 297 3.64 28.08 5.89
C GLN A 297 5.07 27.69 5.50
N ILE A 298 5.63 26.66 6.12
CA ILE A 298 6.97 26.14 5.80
C ILE A 298 6.93 24.91 4.88
N ILE A 299 5.75 24.42 4.49
CA ILE A 299 5.62 23.17 3.72
C ILE A 299 6.35 23.26 2.38
N ASP A 300 6.22 24.36 1.64
CA ASP A 300 6.90 24.50 0.33
C ASP A 300 8.42 24.50 0.50
N SER A 301 8.92 25.13 1.56
CA SER A 301 10.35 25.16 1.89
C SER A 301 10.86 23.76 2.25
N VAL A 302 10.08 23.01 3.04
CA VAL A 302 10.38 21.61 3.35
C VAL A 302 10.44 20.77 2.08
N ILE A 303 9.45 20.88 1.18
CA ILE A 303 9.43 20.16 -0.10
C ILE A 303 10.68 20.52 -0.92
N SER A 304 10.96 21.82 -1.08
CA SER A 304 12.09 22.29 -1.89
C SER A 304 13.46 21.89 -1.33
N PHE A 305 13.59 21.76 0.00
CA PHE A 305 14.86 21.46 0.64
C PHE A 305 15.15 19.95 0.72
N PHE A 306 14.13 19.15 1.06
CA PHE A 306 14.31 17.73 1.37
C PHE A 306 14.01 16.78 0.21
N THR A 307 13.40 17.25 -0.89
CA THR A 307 13.00 16.40 -2.02
C THR A 307 13.49 16.94 -3.35
N ALA A 308 13.46 16.13 -4.41
CA ALA A 308 13.77 16.58 -5.77
C ALA A 308 12.68 17.48 -6.40
N GLY A 309 11.61 17.79 -5.64
CA GLY A 309 10.44 18.51 -6.11
C GLY A 309 9.38 17.60 -6.76
N PRO A 310 8.15 18.12 -6.98
CA PRO A 310 7.01 17.29 -7.40
C PRO A 310 7.17 16.59 -8.76
N GLU A 311 7.97 17.15 -9.67
CA GLU A 311 8.12 16.63 -11.03
C GLU A 311 9.06 15.41 -11.11
N HIS A 312 10.00 15.30 -10.17
CA HIS A 312 11.04 14.27 -10.17
C HIS A 312 10.90 13.26 -9.02
N ALA A 313 10.03 13.53 -8.05
CA ALA A 313 9.83 12.66 -6.90
C ALA A 313 9.22 11.30 -7.30
N LEU A 314 9.77 10.25 -6.72
CA LEU A 314 9.31 8.86 -6.85
C LEU A 314 9.01 8.26 -5.47
N ASN A 315 8.26 7.15 -5.43
CA ASN A 315 7.95 6.32 -4.25
C ASN A 315 7.72 7.10 -2.95
N HIS A 316 8.70 7.01 -2.05
CA HIS A 316 8.75 7.64 -0.74
C HIS A 316 8.68 9.17 -0.82
N GLU A 317 9.45 9.80 -1.72
CA GLU A 317 9.39 11.25 -1.91
C GLU A 317 8.03 11.69 -2.45
N ALA A 318 7.48 10.96 -3.43
CA ALA A 318 6.17 11.27 -4.00
C ALA A 318 5.06 11.18 -2.94
N SER A 319 5.14 10.17 -2.07
CA SER A 319 4.18 9.98 -0.97
C SER A 319 4.30 11.07 0.09
N LEU A 320 5.52 11.45 0.44
CA LEU A 320 5.83 12.56 1.35
C LEU A 320 5.27 13.87 0.79
N ILE A 321 5.57 14.21 -0.46
CA ILE A 321 5.08 15.44 -1.11
C ILE A 321 3.55 15.46 -1.16
N ASN A 322 2.91 14.36 -1.56
CA ASN A 322 1.45 14.26 -1.57
C ASN A 322 0.88 14.48 -0.16
N GLY A 323 1.42 13.79 0.86
CA GLY A 323 1.00 13.99 2.26
C GLY A 323 1.12 15.46 2.70
N LEU A 324 2.24 16.10 2.39
CA LEU A 324 2.48 17.52 2.69
C LEU A 324 1.50 18.45 1.99
N LEU A 325 1.28 18.27 0.68
CA LEU A 325 0.34 19.09 -0.09
C LEU A 325 -1.10 18.90 0.40
N MET A 326 -1.47 17.68 0.82
CA MET A 326 -2.78 17.40 1.41
C MET A 326 -2.96 18.07 2.76
N ILE A 327 -1.95 18.02 3.63
CA ILE A 327 -1.95 18.76 4.91
C ILE A 327 -2.05 20.26 4.67
N LYS A 328 -1.34 20.80 3.67
CA LYS A 328 -1.39 22.23 3.30
C LYS A 328 -2.77 22.66 2.80
N ARG A 329 -3.42 21.83 1.98
CA ARG A 329 -4.70 22.18 1.32
C ARG A 329 -5.93 21.90 2.17
N SER A 330 -5.92 20.87 3.02
CA SER A 330 -7.11 20.43 3.76
C SER A 330 -7.13 20.93 5.21
N GLU A 331 -7.93 21.96 5.47
CA GLU A 331 -8.16 22.45 6.84
C GLU A 331 -8.83 21.39 7.73
N LEU A 332 -9.75 20.61 7.17
CA LEU A 332 -10.43 19.52 7.88
C LEU A 332 -9.42 18.47 8.39
N LEU A 333 -8.47 18.08 7.53
CA LEU A 333 -7.41 17.15 7.90
C LEU A 333 -6.55 17.71 9.02
N ARG A 334 -6.13 18.98 8.91
CA ARG A 334 -5.36 19.66 9.97
C ARG A 334 -6.10 19.67 11.29
N LYS A 335 -7.36 20.08 11.29
CA LYS A 335 -8.19 20.11 12.51
C LYS A 335 -8.30 18.74 13.17
N LYS A 336 -8.45 17.65 12.40
CA LYS A 336 -8.47 16.28 12.94
C LYS A 336 -7.16 15.92 13.64
N ILE A 337 -6.02 16.23 13.02
CA ILE A 337 -4.69 15.98 13.60
C ILE A 337 -4.48 16.85 14.85
N GLU A 338 -4.83 18.13 14.80
CA GLU A 338 -4.65 19.10 15.88
C GLU A 338 -5.57 18.83 17.08
N ALA A 339 -6.76 18.28 16.84
CA ALA A 339 -7.74 17.91 17.87
C ALA A 339 -7.35 16.67 18.70
N MET A 340 -6.25 15.99 18.35
CA MET A 340 -5.72 14.82 19.06
C MET A 340 -5.10 15.19 20.44
N ALA A 341 -5.84 15.90 21.28
CA ALA A 341 -5.25 16.68 22.37
C ALA A 341 -5.26 16.01 23.75
N GLU A 342 -6.14 15.05 24.06
CA GLU A 342 -6.45 14.82 25.50
C GLU A 342 -6.78 13.38 25.93
N ARG A 343 -6.93 12.44 25.00
CA ARG A 343 -7.28 11.06 25.38
C ARG A 343 -6.01 10.27 25.67
N LYS A 344 -5.84 9.84 26.92
CA LYS A 344 -4.86 8.81 27.25
C LYS A 344 -5.32 7.51 26.58
N PRO A 345 -4.51 6.90 25.71
CA PRO A 345 -4.82 5.57 25.21
C PRO A 345 -5.06 4.65 26.40
N THR A 346 -6.19 3.96 26.39
CA THR A 346 -6.56 3.03 27.47
C THR A 346 -5.71 1.75 27.43
N PRO A 347 -5.43 1.15 26.26
CA PRO A 347 -4.55 -0.02 26.17
C PRO A 347 -3.06 0.37 26.15
N LEU A 348 -2.19 -0.55 26.56
CA LEU A 348 -0.73 -0.37 26.53
C LEU A 348 -0.18 -0.39 25.09
N THR A 349 -0.79 -1.18 24.20
CA THR A 349 -0.29 -1.45 22.85
C THR A 349 -0.21 -0.18 21.96
N PRO A 350 -1.19 0.74 21.95
CA PRO A 350 -1.05 2.03 21.25
C PRO A 350 0.06 2.92 21.81
N LEU A 351 0.25 2.93 23.14
CA LEU A 351 1.34 3.69 23.75
C LEU A 351 2.69 3.18 23.28
N GLU A 352 2.82 1.86 23.10
CA GLU A 352 4.03 1.27 22.54
C GLU A 352 4.28 1.75 21.12
N ILE A 353 3.29 1.79 20.22
CA ILE A 353 3.49 2.36 18.87
C ILE A 353 4.07 3.78 18.93
N ILE A 354 3.52 4.63 19.80
CA ILE A 354 3.99 6.02 19.94
C ILE A 354 5.42 6.06 20.48
N ARG A 355 5.73 5.23 21.50
CA ARG A 355 7.10 5.12 22.05
C ARG A 355 8.09 4.67 20.99
N ILE A 356 7.73 3.65 20.21
CA ILE A 356 8.57 3.07 19.18
C ILE A 356 8.87 4.11 18.09
N GLN A 357 7.82 4.74 17.54
CA GLN A 357 7.96 5.78 16.52
C GLN A 357 8.82 6.95 16.99
N CYS A 358 8.65 7.38 18.24
CA CYS A 358 9.37 8.52 18.81
C CYS A 358 10.71 8.16 19.44
N GLY A 359 11.07 6.87 19.50
CA GLY A 359 12.30 6.38 20.13
C GLY A 359 12.36 6.62 21.64
N LEU A 360 11.20 6.64 22.32
CA LEU A 360 11.09 6.86 23.76
C LEU A 360 11.47 5.60 24.54
N ALA A 361 12.00 5.76 25.75
CA ALA A 361 12.26 4.64 26.64
C ALA A 361 10.93 4.06 27.20
N PRO A 362 10.88 2.79 27.63
CA PRO A 362 9.64 2.13 28.05
C PRO A 362 8.86 2.83 29.17
N HIS A 363 9.59 3.46 30.10
CA HIS A 363 9.03 4.17 31.25
C HIS A 363 8.59 5.59 30.93
N VAL A 364 8.98 6.13 29.77
CA VAL A 364 8.60 7.49 29.37
C VAL A 364 7.16 7.45 28.87
N GLN A 365 6.31 8.28 29.46
CA GLN A 365 4.92 8.41 29.04
C GLN A 365 4.84 9.27 27.77
N PRO A 366 4.26 8.76 26.67
CA PRO A 366 4.03 9.55 25.48
C PRO A 366 3.16 10.77 25.76
N SER A 367 3.53 11.92 25.20
CA SER A 367 2.73 13.13 25.21
C SER A 367 1.72 13.14 24.05
N ALA A 368 0.72 14.02 24.11
CA ALA A 368 -0.17 14.27 22.97
C ALA A 368 0.61 14.73 21.72
N GLN A 369 1.72 15.44 21.91
CA GLN A 369 2.59 15.85 20.81
C GLN A 369 3.28 14.65 20.15
N ASP A 370 3.75 13.67 20.93
CA ASP A 370 4.34 12.43 20.39
C ASP A 370 3.31 11.64 19.57
N ALA A 371 2.06 11.62 20.03
CA ALA A 371 0.96 10.95 19.32
C ALA A 371 0.64 11.65 17.98
N LYS A 372 0.61 13.00 17.96
CA LYS A 372 0.48 13.79 16.72
C LYS A 372 1.66 13.59 15.77
N ILE A 373 2.90 13.55 16.28
CA ILE A 373 4.09 13.24 15.49
C ILE A 373 3.95 11.86 14.86
N THR A 374 3.49 10.87 15.63
CA THR A 374 3.28 9.50 15.16
C THR A 374 2.26 9.43 14.04
N LEU A 375 1.11 10.10 14.21
CA LEU A 375 0.07 10.19 13.17
C LEU A 375 0.58 10.90 11.90
N LEU A 376 1.22 12.06 12.04
CA LEU A 376 1.78 12.79 10.91
C LEU A 376 2.85 11.99 10.18
N THR A 377 3.71 11.30 10.92
CA THR A 377 4.73 10.43 10.32
C THR A 377 4.06 9.38 9.44
N ALA A 378 3.01 8.71 9.92
CA ALA A 378 2.26 7.73 9.12
C ALA A 378 1.63 8.34 7.86
N LEU A 379 1.05 9.55 7.94
CA LEU A 379 0.44 10.22 6.78
C LEU A 379 1.45 10.67 5.72
N LEU A 380 2.71 10.87 6.13
CA LEU A 380 3.85 11.26 5.29
C LEU A 380 4.69 10.06 4.83
N SER A 381 4.50 8.89 5.43
CA SER A 381 5.21 7.66 5.11
C SER A 381 4.64 6.98 3.86
N HIS A 382 5.42 6.04 3.33
CA HIS A 382 5.10 5.30 2.12
C HIS A 382 4.77 3.83 2.47
N PRO A 383 3.50 3.39 2.32
CA PRO A 383 3.12 2.01 2.62
C PRO A 383 3.62 1.05 1.53
N ARG A 384 4.37 0.01 1.90
CA ARG A 384 4.79 -1.06 0.99
C ARG A 384 4.65 -2.45 1.59
N GLN A 385 4.28 -3.39 0.73
CA GLN A 385 4.40 -4.80 1.04
C GLN A 385 5.90 -5.09 1.09
N GLY A 386 6.42 -5.43 2.28
CA GLY A 386 7.81 -5.84 2.41
C GLY A 386 8.06 -7.18 1.70
N GLN A 387 9.17 -7.85 2.02
CA GLN A 387 9.43 -9.19 1.48
C GLN A 387 8.34 -10.21 1.85
N GLN A 388 7.68 -9.96 2.97
CA GLN A 388 6.58 -10.77 3.50
C GLN A 388 5.38 -9.84 3.66
N GLY A 389 4.17 -10.32 3.37
CA GLY A 389 3.01 -9.50 3.55
C GLY A 389 1.69 -10.06 3.04
N SER A 390 0.63 -9.52 3.60
CA SER A 390 -0.76 -9.69 3.18
C SER A 390 -1.05 -8.82 1.97
N CYS A 391 -0.70 -9.25 0.75
CA CYS A 391 -1.06 -8.49 -0.47
C CYS A 391 -2.54 -8.12 -0.49
N PHE A 392 -3.39 -9.04 -0.01
CA PHE A 392 -4.83 -8.91 0.16
C PHE A 392 -5.28 -7.83 1.16
N ALA A 393 -4.38 -7.22 1.94
CA ALA A 393 -4.65 -6.10 2.84
C ALA A 393 -3.81 -4.86 2.48
N SER A 394 -2.53 -5.05 2.13
CA SER A 394 -1.60 -3.98 1.76
C SER A 394 -2.08 -3.19 0.54
N TYR A 395 -2.70 -3.85 -0.46
CA TYR A 395 -3.25 -3.16 -1.63
C TYR A 395 -4.30 -2.11 -1.22
N LEU A 396 -5.17 -2.45 -0.26
CA LEU A 396 -6.21 -1.56 0.25
C LEU A 396 -5.62 -0.47 1.13
N SER A 397 -4.65 -0.80 2.00
CA SER A 397 -3.90 0.18 2.79
C SER A 397 -3.30 1.28 1.92
N ILE A 398 -2.60 0.89 0.84
CA ILE A 398 -2.00 1.81 -0.14
C ILE A 398 -3.08 2.69 -0.79
N ALA A 399 -4.16 2.09 -1.28
CA ALA A 399 -5.24 2.83 -1.94
C ALA A 399 -5.90 3.85 -1.00
N LEU A 400 -6.13 3.48 0.26
CA LEU A 400 -6.74 4.33 1.28
C LEU A 400 -5.80 5.49 1.68
N LEU A 401 -4.52 5.20 1.94
CA LEU A 401 -3.53 6.23 2.27
C LEU A 401 -3.27 7.20 1.11
N SER A 402 -3.44 6.75 -0.13
CA SER A 402 -3.23 7.60 -1.31
C SER A 402 -4.49 8.41 -1.65
N SER A 403 -5.69 7.83 -1.50
CA SER A 403 -6.93 8.39 -2.06
C SER A 403 -7.93 8.89 -1.00
N HIS A 404 -7.84 8.42 0.26
CA HIS A 404 -8.80 8.70 1.35
C HIS A 404 -8.15 9.13 2.65
N LYS A 405 -7.15 10.01 2.58
CA LYS A 405 -6.35 10.43 3.74
C LYS A 405 -7.19 10.87 4.95
N ILE A 406 -8.34 11.53 4.76
CA ILE A 406 -9.20 11.95 5.89
C ILE A 406 -9.81 10.74 6.62
N LYS A 407 -10.44 9.81 5.90
CA LYS A 407 -10.98 8.57 6.49
C LYS A 407 -9.87 7.74 7.12
N THR A 408 -8.74 7.60 6.43
CA THR A 408 -7.59 6.89 6.98
C THR A 408 -7.05 7.58 8.24
N THR A 409 -7.05 8.91 8.31
CA THR A 409 -6.66 9.64 9.53
C THR A 409 -7.56 9.29 10.70
N ASP A 410 -8.87 9.16 10.49
CA ASP A 410 -9.80 8.73 11.53
C ASP A 410 -9.50 7.31 12.03
N ASP A 411 -9.16 6.40 11.12
CA ASP A 411 -8.78 5.03 11.48
C ASP A 411 -7.45 4.96 12.23
N LEU A 412 -6.44 5.71 11.77
CA LEU A 412 -5.15 5.79 12.44
C LEU A 412 -5.28 6.41 13.84
N LEU A 413 -6.12 7.44 13.99
CA LEU A 413 -6.48 8.01 15.29
C LEU A 413 -7.16 6.95 16.18
N TYR A 414 -8.11 6.20 15.64
CA TYR A 414 -8.83 5.16 16.37
C TYR A 414 -7.88 4.05 16.85
N ILE A 415 -6.89 3.66 16.04
CA ILE A 415 -5.83 2.73 16.43
C ILE A 415 -4.98 3.31 17.55
N LEU A 416 -4.55 4.57 17.45
CA LEU A 416 -3.77 5.22 18.50
C LEU A 416 -4.56 5.44 19.81
N GLU A 417 -5.89 5.54 19.75
CA GLU A 417 -6.75 5.69 20.92
C GLU A 417 -7.12 4.35 21.57
N LEU A 418 -7.46 3.33 20.76
CA LEU A 418 -8.12 2.10 21.24
C LEU A 418 -7.36 0.81 20.93
N GLY A 419 -6.29 0.85 20.14
CA GLY A 419 -5.52 -0.34 19.78
C GLY A 419 -6.18 -1.27 18.76
N LYS A 420 -7.24 -0.81 18.12
CA LYS A 420 -8.06 -1.62 17.20
C LYS A 420 -8.85 -0.77 16.23
N LEU A 421 -9.37 -1.41 15.18
CA LEU A 421 -10.46 -0.90 14.37
C LEU A 421 -11.77 -1.61 14.71
N THR A 422 -12.88 -0.88 14.65
CA THR A 422 -14.22 -1.48 14.78
C THR A 422 -14.98 -1.29 13.47
N ARG A 423 -15.55 -2.37 12.93
CA ARG A 423 -16.41 -2.34 11.73
C ARG A 423 -17.72 -3.07 11.95
N LYS A 424 -18.72 -2.77 11.13
CA LYS A 424 -20.01 -3.47 11.15
C LYS A 424 -20.03 -4.55 10.06
N THR A 425 -20.15 -5.81 10.46
CA THR A 425 -20.32 -6.95 9.55
C THR A 425 -21.70 -7.56 9.75
N LYS A 426 -22.53 -7.65 8.70
CA LYS A 426 -23.92 -8.17 8.81
C LYS A 426 -24.69 -7.57 10.02
N ARG A 427 -24.53 -6.25 10.27
CA ARG A 427 -25.07 -5.44 11.40
C ARG A 427 -24.44 -5.64 12.78
N VAL A 428 -23.50 -6.58 12.94
CA VAL A 428 -22.76 -6.80 14.19
C VAL A 428 -21.49 -5.96 14.19
N LYS A 429 -21.20 -5.26 15.28
CA LYS A 429 -19.89 -4.59 15.45
C LYS A 429 -18.85 -5.65 15.78
N LYS A 430 -17.76 -5.68 15.01
CA LYS A 430 -16.58 -6.53 15.24
C LYS A 430 -15.35 -5.66 15.40
N ASP A 431 -14.47 -6.12 16.27
CA ASP A 431 -13.23 -5.49 16.61
C ASP A 431 -12.07 -6.23 15.94
N PHE A 432 -11.14 -5.46 15.39
CA PHE A 432 -9.94 -5.89 14.68
C PHE A 432 -8.74 -5.22 15.35
N PRO A 433 -8.26 -5.79 16.46
CA PRO A 433 -7.05 -5.30 17.11
C PRO A 433 -5.84 -5.54 16.21
N PHE A 434 -4.77 -4.78 16.42
CA PHE A 434 -3.48 -5.13 15.82
C PHE A 434 -2.62 -5.85 16.86
N MET A 435 -1.68 -6.65 16.38
CA MET A 435 -0.65 -7.24 17.22
C MET A 435 0.72 -6.62 16.90
N LEU A 436 1.59 -6.48 17.89
CA LEU A 436 2.99 -6.08 17.70
C LEU A 436 3.81 -7.25 17.11
N ARG A 437 3.43 -7.68 15.91
CA ARG A 437 4.05 -8.78 15.15
C ARG A 437 4.60 -8.23 13.85
N ILE A 438 5.71 -8.80 13.38
CA ILE A 438 6.34 -8.42 12.11
C ILE A 438 6.77 -9.66 11.34
N GLY A 439 6.75 -9.55 10.02
CA GLY A 439 7.37 -10.51 9.11
C GLY A 439 8.54 -9.86 8.43
N ASP A 440 9.62 -9.61 9.16
CA ASP A 440 10.85 -9.15 8.56
C ASP A 440 11.80 -10.34 8.37
N GLY A 441 11.86 -10.84 7.13
CA GLY A 441 12.77 -11.92 6.73
C GLY A 441 14.24 -11.60 7.01
N VAL A 442 14.59 -10.30 7.12
CA VAL A 442 15.93 -9.85 7.53
C VAL A 442 16.32 -10.41 8.89
N LEU A 443 15.38 -10.56 9.84
CA LEU A 443 15.69 -11.02 11.19
C LEU A 443 16.37 -12.40 11.21
N HIS A 444 16.08 -13.21 10.20
CA HIS A 444 16.55 -14.59 10.06
C HIS A 444 17.67 -14.74 9.07
N LYS A 445 17.91 -13.72 8.24
CA LYS A 445 19.00 -13.74 7.27
C LYS A 445 20.33 -13.91 8.01
N PRO A 446 21.08 -14.99 7.74
CA PRO A 446 22.36 -15.20 8.40
C PRO A 446 23.40 -14.19 7.91
N PHE A 447 24.26 -13.72 8.83
CA PHE A 447 25.43 -12.89 8.55
C PHE A 447 26.60 -13.32 9.41
N ASN A 448 27.82 -13.04 8.96
CA ASN A 448 29.05 -13.46 9.65
C ASN A 448 29.56 -12.36 10.57
N ILE A 449 30.02 -12.74 11.76
CA ILE A 449 30.74 -11.86 12.69
C ILE A 449 32.08 -12.44 13.08
N ASN A 450 33.08 -11.62 13.33
CA ASN A 450 34.38 -12.07 13.85
C ASN A 450 34.44 -12.05 15.38
N GLN A 451 35.57 -12.51 15.94
CA GLN A 451 35.87 -12.51 17.39
C GLN A 451 35.79 -11.12 18.06
N LYS A 452 35.81 -10.02 17.28
CA LYS A 452 35.66 -8.65 17.76
C LYS A 452 34.23 -8.12 17.63
N THR A 453 33.26 -8.98 17.30
CA THR A 453 31.85 -8.64 17.00
C THR A 453 31.65 -7.72 15.80
N TRP A 454 32.58 -7.71 14.84
CA TRP A 454 32.39 -6.99 13.58
C TRP A 454 31.67 -7.84 12.56
N ILE A 455 30.71 -7.25 11.85
CA ILE A 455 30.07 -7.85 10.68
C ILE A 455 31.14 -8.00 9.58
N VAL A 456 31.23 -9.20 9.03
CA VAL A 456 32.19 -9.57 7.98
C VAL A 456 31.44 -9.92 6.71
N GLU A 457 31.76 -9.23 5.63
CA GLU A 457 31.24 -9.49 4.28
C GLU A 457 32.42 -9.61 3.31
N SER A 458 32.48 -10.70 2.55
CA SER A 458 33.56 -10.98 1.60
C SER A 458 34.96 -10.86 2.24
N GLY A 459 35.11 -11.38 3.46
CA GLY A 459 36.36 -11.35 4.24
C GLY A 459 36.74 -9.98 4.82
N LYS A 460 35.94 -8.93 4.61
CA LYS A 460 36.22 -7.57 5.11
C LYS A 460 35.31 -7.22 6.28
N ALA A 461 35.91 -6.77 7.38
CA ALA A 461 35.17 -6.23 8.52
C ALA A 461 34.55 -4.87 8.13
N LYS A 462 33.22 -4.75 8.29
CA LYS A 462 32.46 -3.55 7.90
C LYS A 462 32.19 -2.65 9.10
N LEU A 463 31.37 -3.13 10.04
CA LEU A 463 30.92 -2.37 11.21
C LEU A 463 30.77 -3.30 12.43
N PRO A 464 31.07 -2.85 13.65
CA PRO A 464 30.68 -3.56 14.88
C PRO A 464 29.17 -3.74 14.97
N VAL A 465 28.70 -4.93 15.37
CA VAL A 465 27.27 -5.26 15.52
C VAL A 465 26.57 -4.32 16.52
N GLU A 466 27.28 -3.86 17.55
CA GLU A 466 26.73 -2.91 18.52
C GLU A 466 26.48 -1.50 17.97
N LYS A 467 26.88 -1.23 16.71
CA LYS A 467 26.54 0.01 16.00
C LYS A 467 25.36 -0.13 15.04
N THR A 468 24.78 -1.32 14.90
CA THR A 468 23.61 -1.54 14.03
C THR A 468 22.40 -0.74 14.53
N PRO A 469 21.84 0.20 13.73
CA PRO A 469 20.75 1.07 14.19
C PRO A 469 19.51 0.31 14.68
N GLY A 470 19.02 -0.69 13.93
CA GLY A 470 17.86 -1.49 14.34
C GLY A 470 18.06 -2.25 15.65
N LEU A 471 19.25 -2.78 15.92
CA LEU A 471 19.56 -3.43 17.20
C LEU A 471 19.64 -2.42 18.35
N ILE A 472 20.16 -1.21 18.09
CA ILE A 472 20.17 -0.11 19.07
C ILE A 472 18.75 0.32 19.40
N ALA A 473 17.89 0.46 18.39
CA ALA A 473 16.48 0.79 18.56
C ALA A 473 15.77 -0.27 19.42
N ALA A 474 15.92 -1.55 19.08
CA ALA A 474 15.39 -2.66 19.85
C ALA A 474 15.88 -2.68 21.30
N ALA A 475 17.20 -2.56 21.54
CA ALA A 475 17.75 -2.54 22.89
C ALA A 475 17.25 -1.34 23.73
N ARG A 476 17.09 -0.16 23.11
CA ARG A 476 16.53 1.03 23.77
C ARG A 476 15.06 0.82 24.14
N CYS A 477 14.30 0.27 23.21
CA CYS A 477 12.89 -0.08 23.33
C CYS A 477 12.63 -1.17 24.39
N LEU A 478 13.64 -1.98 24.72
CA LEU A 478 13.64 -2.90 25.86
C LEU A 478 14.07 -2.26 27.19
N GLY A 479 14.41 -0.96 27.20
CA GLY A 479 14.83 -0.24 28.41
C GLY A 479 16.27 -0.51 28.85
N LEU A 480 17.11 -1.08 27.98
CA LEU A 480 18.51 -1.36 28.30
C LEU A 480 19.35 -0.08 28.26
N LYS A 481 19.76 0.44 29.43
CA LYS A 481 20.49 1.72 29.57
C LYS A 481 21.81 1.78 28.77
N HIS A 482 22.53 0.67 28.67
CA HIS A 482 23.79 0.56 27.93
C HIS A 482 23.61 -0.29 26.66
N THR A 483 22.80 0.21 25.72
CA THR A 483 22.38 -0.53 24.51
C THR A 483 23.55 -1.20 23.76
N LYS A 484 24.59 -0.42 23.41
CA LYS A 484 25.76 -0.94 22.67
C LYS A 484 26.47 -2.07 23.43
N ARG A 485 26.63 -1.92 24.74
CA ARG A 485 27.26 -2.95 25.58
C ARG A 485 26.41 -4.22 25.61
N ALA A 486 25.10 -4.09 25.78
CA ALA A 486 24.19 -5.23 25.80
C ALA A 486 24.20 -6.00 24.46
N ILE A 487 24.20 -5.29 23.33
CA ILE A 487 24.30 -5.89 21.99
C ILE A 487 25.63 -6.62 21.82
N ARG A 488 26.74 -6.01 22.26
CA ARG A 488 28.06 -6.64 22.20
C ARG A 488 28.13 -7.91 23.05
N GLU A 489 27.59 -7.88 24.28
CA GLU A 489 27.51 -9.05 25.15
C GLU A 489 26.67 -10.17 24.51
N ALA A 490 25.54 -9.82 23.88
CA ALA A 490 24.73 -10.77 23.12
C ALA A 490 25.52 -11.42 21.98
N ALA A 491 26.20 -10.61 21.16
CA ALA A 491 27.01 -11.10 20.06
C ALA A 491 28.17 -12.00 20.54
N LEU A 492 28.88 -11.61 21.60
CA LEU A 492 29.96 -12.41 22.20
C LEU A 492 29.45 -13.77 22.70
N SER A 493 28.24 -13.84 23.24
CA SER A 493 27.65 -15.10 23.72
C SER A 493 27.32 -16.10 22.60
N LEU A 494 27.26 -15.63 21.34
CA LEU A 494 26.93 -16.44 20.17
C LEU A 494 28.17 -16.87 19.38
N ILE A 495 29.36 -16.34 19.67
CA ILE A 495 30.59 -16.64 18.94
C ILE A 495 31.11 -18.03 19.32
N SER A 496 31.44 -18.85 18.32
CA SER A 496 32.23 -20.06 18.52
C SER A 496 33.72 -19.69 18.56
N HIS A 497 34.45 -20.23 19.54
CA HIS A 497 35.91 -20.01 19.66
C HIS A 497 36.73 -20.81 18.63
N GLU A 498 36.10 -21.73 17.89
CA GLU A 498 36.78 -22.60 16.94
C GLU A 498 37.00 -21.95 15.56
N ASN A 499 36.18 -20.94 15.21
CA ASN A 499 36.16 -20.34 13.88
C ASN A 499 36.58 -18.86 13.90
N GLU A 500 37.23 -18.40 12.82
CA GLU A 500 37.59 -16.98 12.64
C GLU A 500 36.34 -16.09 12.58
N THR A 501 35.28 -16.60 11.94
CA THR A 501 33.96 -15.97 11.88
C THR A 501 32.87 -16.94 12.33
N THR A 502 31.86 -16.41 13.01
CA THR A 502 30.64 -17.15 13.38
C THR A 502 29.46 -16.60 12.60
N GLN A 503 28.66 -17.49 12.00
CA GLN A 503 27.42 -17.13 11.34
C GLN A 503 26.30 -17.00 12.39
N ILE A 504 25.62 -15.86 12.41
CA ILE A 504 24.52 -15.56 13.34
C ILE A 504 23.36 -14.85 12.63
N THR A 505 22.26 -14.62 13.34
CA THR A 505 21.07 -13.89 12.87
C THR A 505 20.70 -12.76 13.83
N CYS A 506 19.95 -11.76 13.34
CA CYS A 506 19.44 -10.70 14.21
C CYS A 506 18.49 -11.26 15.27
N MET A 507 17.65 -12.25 14.92
CA MET A 507 16.74 -12.90 15.87
C MET A 507 17.47 -13.48 17.09
N GLN A 508 18.63 -14.13 16.90
CA GLN A 508 19.40 -14.69 18.02
C GLN A 508 19.86 -13.58 18.99
N ILE A 509 20.30 -12.43 18.45
CA ILE A 509 20.67 -11.27 19.28
C ILE A 509 19.43 -10.72 20.00
N LEU A 510 18.32 -10.52 19.29
CA LEU A 510 17.09 -9.96 19.88
C LEU A 510 16.53 -10.86 20.98
N LYS A 511 16.58 -12.18 20.81
CA LYS A 511 16.19 -13.16 21.84
C LYS A 511 17.03 -13.00 23.10
N TYR A 512 18.35 -12.91 22.97
CA TYR A 512 19.23 -12.66 24.11
C TYR A 512 18.89 -11.33 24.81
N LEU A 513 18.67 -10.26 24.04
CA LEU A 513 18.33 -8.96 24.60
C LEU A 513 16.98 -8.97 25.32
N ALA A 514 16.00 -9.67 24.77
CA ALA A 514 14.67 -9.85 25.38
C ALA A 514 14.76 -10.63 26.68
N ASP A 515 15.47 -11.77 26.71
CA ASP A 515 15.69 -12.57 27.92
C ASP A 515 16.38 -11.73 29.02
N LYS A 516 17.40 -10.97 28.63
CA LYS A 516 18.09 -10.06 29.53
C LYS A 516 17.16 -8.95 30.05
N ALA A 517 16.34 -8.34 29.20
CA ALA A 517 15.38 -7.32 29.61
C ALA A 517 14.32 -7.88 30.56
N SER A 518 13.80 -9.08 30.28
CA SER A 518 12.86 -9.79 31.17
C SER A 518 13.44 -10.06 32.56
N SER A 519 14.75 -10.28 32.66
CA SER A 519 15.40 -10.43 33.98
C SER A 519 15.44 -9.14 34.82
N LEU A 520 15.29 -7.98 34.18
CA LEU A 520 15.41 -6.66 34.81
C LEU A 520 14.07 -6.03 35.22
N VAL A 521 12.95 -6.55 34.72
CA VAL A 521 11.59 -6.06 35.04
C VAL A 521 10.95 -6.84 36.19
N SER A 522 9.92 -6.22 36.77
CA SER A 522 9.09 -6.80 37.84
C SER A 522 8.46 -8.12 37.37
N VAL A 523 8.17 -9.04 38.31
CA VAL A 523 7.65 -10.40 37.99
C VAL A 523 6.39 -10.34 37.12
N GLU A 524 5.54 -9.34 37.34
CA GLU A 524 4.28 -9.11 36.62
C GLU A 524 4.49 -8.73 35.13
N GLU A 525 5.66 -8.22 34.77
CA GLU A 525 6.04 -7.81 33.40
C GLU A 525 6.96 -8.83 32.70
N ARG A 526 7.25 -9.98 33.34
CA ARG A 526 8.17 -11.01 32.84
C ARG A 526 7.51 -11.92 31.82
N ASN A 527 7.29 -11.41 30.60
CA ASN A 527 7.02 -12.27 29.46
C ASN A 527 8.13 -12.10 28.40
N PRO A 528 9.11 -13.04 28.33
CA PRO A 528 10.19 -13.00 27.34
C PRO A 528 9.70 -12.98 25.90
N LEU A 529 8.58 -13.65 25.60
CA LEU A 529 8.00 -13.64 24.26
C LEU A 529 7.49 -12.23 23.92
N HIS A 530 6.75 -11.58 24.83
CA HIS A 530 6.28 -10.21 24.61
C HIS A 530 7.46 -9.24 24.40
N MET A 531 8.52 -9.36 25.20
CA MET A 531 9.74 -8.57 25.03
C MET A 531 10.41 -8.82 23.68
N LEU A 532 10.49 -10.08 23.25
CA LEU A 532 11.04 -10.43 21.94
C LEU A 532 10.23 -9.81 20.81
N LEU A 533 8.90 -9.93 20.84
CA LEU A 533 8.01 -9.34 19.83
C LEU A 533 8.16 -7.82 19.76
N LYS A 534 8.22 -7.17 20.92
CA LYS A 534 8.50 -5.74 21.03
C LYS A 534 9.86 -5.38 20.42
N ALA A 535 10.90 -6.14 20.72
CA ALA A 535 12.25 -5.92 20.19
C ALA A 535 12.30 -6.10 18.66
N CYS A 536 11.65 -7.14 18.14
CA CYS A 536 11.48 -7.38 16.71
C CYS A 536 10.76 -6.20 16.05
N TYR A 537 9.58 -5.81 16.57
CA TYR A 537 8.80 -4.70 16.05
C TYR A 537 9.60 -3.37 16.05
N CYS A 538 10.38 -3.13 17.10
CA CYS A 538 11.29 -1.98 17.20
C CYS A 538 12.44 -2.02 16.18
N PHE A 539 12.94 -3.21 15.82
CA PHE A 539 13.92 -3.37 14.76
C PHE A 539 13.31 -2.99 13.41
N ASP A 540 12.13 -3.53 13.07
CA ASP A 540 11.43 -3.26 11.80
C ASP A 540 10.99 -1.80 11.65
N ALA A 541 10.64 -1.14 12.75
CA ALA A 541 10.21 0.25 12.77
C ALA A 541 11.26 1.25 12.24
N GLU A 542 12.53 0.85 12.09
CA GLU A 542 13.54 1.68 11.42
C GLU A 542 13.30 1.81 9.92
N VAL A 543 12.75 0.77 9.26
CA VAL A 543 12.46 0.77 7.81
C VAL A 543 10.97 0.81 7.49
N ASN A 544 10.10 0.52 8.46
CA ASN A 544 8.66 0.54 8.29
C ASN A 544 7.99 1.50 9.26
N ASN A 545 6.91 2.14 8.83
CA ASN A 545 6.13 2.96 9.75
C ASN A 545 5.28 2.06 10.66
N PRO A 546 5.48 2.08 12.00
CA PRO A 546 4.78 1.19 12.92
C PRO A 546 3.26 1.39 12.89
N LEU A 547 2.77 2.62 12.80
CA LEU A 547 1.32 2.88 12.78
C LEU A 547 0.67 2.40 11.47
N ILE A 548 1.35 2.52 10.33
CA ILE A 548 0.88 1.91 9.06
C ILE A 548 0.86 0.38 9.19
N ARG A 549 1.88 -0.24 9.79
CA ARG A 549 1.90 -1.70 10.00
C ARG A 549 0.76 -2.18 10.90
N ALA A 550 0.46 -1.43 11.95
CA ALA A 550 -0.69 -1.69 12.80
C ALA A 550 -2.01 -1.58 12.02
N PHE A 551 -2.15 -0.55 11.17
CA PHE A 551 -3.31 -0.41 10.29
C PHE A 551 -3.45 -1.57 9.31
N GLU A 552 -2.35 -1.99 8.66
CA GLU A 552 -2.34 -3.15 7.76
C GLU A 552 -2.72 -4.45 8.49
N SER A 553 -2.25 -4.66 9.71
CA SER A 553 -2.63 -5.80 10.55
C SER A 553 -4.13 -5.80 10.86
N CYS A 554 -4.70 -4.66 11.27
CA CYS A 554 -6.14 -4.54 11.46
C CYS A 554 -6.93 -4.86 10.19
N LEU A 555 -6.44 -4.45 9.01
CA LEU A 555 -7.07 -4.77 7.72
C LEU A 555 -6.95 -6.26 7.40
N ALA A 556 -5.80 -6.89 7.65
CA ALA A 556 -5.60 -8.31 7.38
C ALA A 556 -6.55 -9.19 8.21
N ASP A 557 -6.79 -8.84 9.47
CA ASP A 557 -7.73 -9.54 10.36
C ASP A 557 -9.19 -9.44 9.87
N MET A 558 -9.54 -8.42 9.09
CA MET A 558 -10.88 -8.30 8.49
C MET A 558 -11.19 -9.41 7.49
N ALA A 559 -10.19 -10.10 6.95
CA ALA A 559 -10.43 -11.13 5.95
C ALA A 559 -11.21 -12.34 6.48
N GLU A 560 -11.14 -12.60 7.79
CA GLU A 560 -11.86 -13.67 8.50
C GLU A 560 -12.95 -13.12 9.42
N ALA A 561 -13.44 -11.90 9.14
CA ALA A 561 -14.49 -11.30 9.94
C ALA A 561 -15.84 -12.00 9.79
N SER A 562 -16.12 -12.68 8.68
CA SER A 562 -17.38 -13.39 8.49
C SER A 562 -17.33 -14.77 9.19
N ASN A 563 -18.48 -15.30 9.61
CA ASN A 563 -18.53 -16.66 10.14
C ASN A 563 -18.40 -17.72 9.02
N GLU A 564 -18.59 -17.30 7.77
CA GLU A 564 -18.37 -18.06 6.54
C GLU A 564 -16.97 -17.78 5.96
N GLY A 565 -16.04 -17.33 6.82
CA GLY A 565 -14.68 -17.03 6.42
C GLY A 565 -13.99 -18.29 5.88
N MET A 566 -13.11 -18.10 4.90
CA MET A 566 -12.42 -19.19 4.20
C MET A 566 -11.67 -20.10 5.17
N ILE A 567 -11.21 -19.54 6.29
CA ILE A 567 -10.44 -20.23 7.30
C ILE A 567 -11.26 -20.53 8.56
N LYS A 568 -12.04 -19.56 9.04
CA LYS A 568 -12.79 -19.68 10.30
C LYS A 568 -13.72 -20.87 10.28
N GLN A 569 -14.41 -21.10 9.16
CA GLN A 569 -15.35 -22.20 9.03
C GLN A 569 -14.65 -23.57 9.08
N PRO A 570 -13.58 -23.85 8.29
CA PRO A 570 -12.78 -25.07 8.45
C PRO A 570 -12.23 -25.29 9.86
N VAL A 571 -11.76 -24.25 10.56
CA VAL A 571 -11.29 -24.37 11.95
C VAL A 571 -12.42 -24.85 12.86
N MET A 572 -13.63 -24.28 12.73
CA MET A 572 -14.79 -24.74 13.49
C MET A 572 -15.14 -26.20 13.18
N PHE A 573 -15.16 -26.58 11.89
CA PHE A 573 -15.45 -27.95 11.47
C PHE A 573 -14.43 -28.95 11.99
N SER A 574 -13.15 -28.58 12.08
CA SER A 574 -12.11 -29.45 12.64
C SER A 574 -12.34 -29.85 14.10
N ILE A 575 -13.24 -29.16 14.82
CA ILE A 575 -13.66 -29.51 16.17
C ILE A 575 -15.03 -30.20 16.14
N LEU A 576 -15.99 -29.62 15.41
CA LEU A 576 -17.38 -30.08 15.39
C LEU A 576 -17.54 -31.46 14.75
N ASP A 577 -16.89 -31.71 13.61
CA ASP A 577 -17.06 -32.95 12.84
C ASP A 577 -16.48 -34.18 13.58
N PRO A 578 -15.23 -34.13 14.11
CA PRO A 578 -14.74 -35.22 14.97
C PRO A 578 -15.58 -35.43 16.24
N LEU A 579 -16.05 -34.36 16.87
CA LEU A 579 -16.89 -34.44 18.07
C LEU A 579 -18.26 -35.08 17.76
N GLU A 580 -18.90 -34.68 16.68
CA GLU A 580 -20.19 -35.23 16.25
C GLU A 580 -20.05 -36.71 15.87
N SER A 581 -18.99 -37.08 15.14
CA SER A 581 -18.65 -38.47 14.84
C SER A 581 -18.46 -39.29 16.12
N PHE A 582 -17.73 -38.76 17.09
CA PHE A 582 -17.55 -39.40 18.40
C PHE A 582 -18.90 -39.59 19.13
N LEU A 583 -19.74 -38.56 19.19
CA LEU A 583 -21.05 -38.60 19.86
C LEU A 583 -22.03 -39.55 19.14
N ASN A 584 -21.92 -39.70 17.82
CA ASN A 584 -22.71 -40.64 17.04
C ASN A 584 -22.34 -42.10 17.35
N GLY A 585 -21.09 -42.36 17.72
CA GLY A 585 -20.64 -43.66 18.21
C GLY A 585 -21.03 -43.99 19.65
N GLN A 586 -21.56 -43.03 20.43
CA GLN A 586 -21.95 -43.25 21.83
C GLN A 586 -23.39 -43.77 21.96
N GLU A 587 -23.55 -44.87 22.71
CA GLU A 587 -24.85 -45.42 23.09
C GLU A 587 -25.48 -44.64 24.25
N GLY A 588 -26.81 -44.51 24.26
CA GLY A 588 -27.56 -43.98 25.40
C GLY A 588 -27.78 -42.46 25.44
N ILE A 589 -27.38 -41.71 24.42
CA ILE A 589 -27.71 -40.28 24.26
C ILE A 589 -28.80 -40.11 23.22
N LEU A 590 -29.79 -39.27 23.50
CA LEU A 590 -30.84 -38.96 22.54
C LEU A 590 -30.34 -37.97 21.47
N GLU A 591 -30.77 -38.16 20.23
CA GLU A 591 -30.40 -37.27 19.11
C GLU A 591 -30.64 -35.77 19.37
N PRO A 592 -31.76 -35.34 20.01
CA PRO A 592 -31.96 -33.94 20.36
C PRO A 592 -30.92 -33.40 21.36
N GLU A 593 -30.43 -34.24 22.27
CA GLU A 593 -29.41 -33.86 23.25
C GLU A 593 -28.03 -33.68 22.58
N LYS A 594 -27.70 -34.58 21.63
CA LYS A 594 -26.49 -34.45 20.79
C LYS A 594 -26.53 -33.15 19.99
N ASN A 595 -27.63 -32.91 19.29
CA ASN A 595 -27.83 -31.70 18.47
C ASN A 595 -27.76 -30.42 19.31
N ALA A 596 -28.35 -30.43 20.52
CA ALA A 596 -28.28 -29.28 21.43
C ALA A 596 -26.83 -29.02 21.90
N LEU A 597 -26.08 -30.05 22.25
CA LEU A 597 -24.67 -29.92 22.65
C LEU A 597 -23.81 -29.42 21.49
N VAL A 598 -23.92 -30.00 20.30
CA VAL A 598 -23.15 -29.58 19.12
C VAL A 598 -23.48 -28.13 18.73
N ALA A 599 -24.76 -27.74 18.76
CA ALA A 599 -25.18 -26.36 18.50
C ALA A 599 -24.60 -25.38 19.54
N GLU A 600 -24.55 -25.76 20.82
CA GLU A 600 -23.96 -24.93 21.86
C GLU A 600 -22.43 -24.86 21.73
N VAL A 601 -21.74 -25.96 21.42
CA VAL A 601 -20.29 -25.96 21.10
C VAL A 601 -20.03 -25.04 19.91
N GLN A 602 -20.81 -25.13 18.83
CA GLN A 602 -20.70 -24.26 17.67
C GLN A 602 -20.87 -22.79 18.06
N ARG A 603 -21.86 -22.47 18.90
CA ARG A 603 -22.09 -21.11 19.43
C ARG A 603 -20.87 -20.60 20.20
N GLN A 604 -20.30 -21.43 21.08
CA GLN A 604 -19.12 -21.11 21.87
C GLN A 604 -17.89 -20.88 20.96
N LEU A 605 -17.70 -21.70 19.93
CA LEU A 605 -16.63 -21.52 18.94
C LEU A 605 -16.78 -20.20 18.18
N MET A 606 -18.00 -19.84 17.76
CA MET A 606 -18.24 -18.57 17.05
C MET A 606 -17.85 -17.35 17.91
N ASP A 607 -18.13 -17.39 19.21
CA ASP A 607 -17.84 -16.33 20.18
C ASP A 607 -16.35 -16.27 20.57
N ARG A 608 -15.68 -17.43 20.68
CA ARG A 608 -14.33 -17.54 21.23
C ARG A 608 -13.22 -17.54 20.18
N ILE A 609 -13.49 -17.96 18.95
CA ILE A 609 -12.48 -17.98 17.88
C ILE A 609 -12.25 -16.57 17.35
N HIS A 610 -11.00 -16.12 17.48
CA HIS A 610 -10.44 -15.03 16.69
C HIS A 610 -9.28 -15.56 15.84
N LEU A 611 -9.21 -15.11 14.60
CA LEU A 611 -8.11 -15.42 13.69
C LEU A 611 -7.41 -14.11 13.38
N SER A 612 -6.15 -14.03 13.78
CA SER A 612 -5.31 -12.89 13.45
C SER A 612 -4.28 -13.28 12.42
N TYR A 613 -4.04 -12.38 11.47
CA TYR A 613 -2.98 -12.55 10.49
C TYR A 613 -1.64 -12.22 11.15
N ASP A 614 -0.78 -13.23 11.27
CA ASP A 614 0.57 -13.12 11.79
C ASP A 614 1.58 -13.26 10.64
N LEU A 615 2.43 -12.24 10.50
CA LEU A 615 3.44 -12.18 9.46
C LEU A 615 4.66 -13.08 9.76
N ASP A 616 4.86 -13.52 11.00
CA ASP A 616 6.02 -14.33 11.43
C ASP A 616 5.76 -15.86 11.36
N ILE A 617 4.59 -16.29 10.85
CA ILE A 617 4.32 -17.73 10.74
C ILE A 617 5.23 -18.37 9.66
N ARG A 618 5.83 -19.52 10.02
CA ARG A 618 6.80 -20.26 9.20
C ARG A 618 6.33 -21.64 8.80
N ARG A 619 6.92 -22.12 7.71
CA ARG A 619 6.70 -23.46 7.17
C ARG A 619 7.41 -24.55 7.95
N ASP A 620 8.65 -24.30 8.38
CA ASP A 620 9.44 -25.29 9.08
C ASP A 620 9.88 -24.77 10.45
N SER A 621 9.79 -25.65 11.45
CA SER A 621 10.41 -25.50 12.77
C SER A 621 11.92 -25.77 12.74
N SER A 622 12.44 -26.27 11.61
CA SER A 622 13.85 -26.59 11.46
C SER A 622 14.70 -25.37 11.77
N PRO A 623 15.76 -25.51 12.59
CA PRO A 623 16.72 -24.44 12.84
C PRO A 623 17.47 -24.00 11.59
N ASP A 624 17.33 -24.70 10.45
CA ASP A 624 17.87 -24.25 9.16
C ASP A 624 17.33 -22.86 8.79
N HIS A 625 18.21 -21.88 8.91
CA HIS A 625 17.97 -20.44 8.89
C HIS A 625 17.38 -19.87 7.58
N ASN A 626 16.94 -20.71 6.64
CA ASN A 626 16.44 -20.32 5.33
C ASN A 626 14.93 -20.54 5.12
N SER A 627 14.17 -21.00 6.13
CA SER A 627 12.71 -21.07 6.00
C SER A 627 12.14 -19.65 5.86
N LEU A 628 11.70 -19.31 4.64
CA LEU A 628 11.06 -18.03 4.34
C LEU A 628 9.78 -17.93 5.17
N CYS A 629 9.62 -16.89 5.99
CA CYS A 629 8.32 -16.66 6.61
C CYS A 629 7.32 -16.33 5.50
N ILE A 630 6.18 -16.99 5.55
CA ILE A 630 5.15 -16.92 4.49
C ILE A 630 4.04 -15.97 4.92
N GLY A 631 3.92 -15.70 6.23
CA GLY A 631 2.74 -15.11 6.83
C GLY A 631 1.58 -16.10 6.85
N GLY A 632 0.61 -15.87 7.71
CA GLY A 632 -0.53 -16.77 7.86
C GLY A 632 -1.51 -16.35 8.93
N PHE A 633 -2.52 -17.18 9.16
CA PHE A 633 -3.48 -16.95 10.25
C PHE A 633 -3.13 -17.81 11.47
N ALA A 634 -3.13 -17.17 12.63
CA ALA A 634 -2.96 -17.78 13.93
C ALA A 634 -4.30 -17.79 14.67
N LEU A 635 -4.58 -18.91 15.35
CA LEU A 635 -5.80 -19.06 16.13
C LEU A 635 -5.62 -18.48 17.53
N HIS A 636 -6.59 -17.67 17.96
CA HIS A 636 -6.68 -17.15 19.31
C HIS A 636 -8.01 -17.57 19.96
N ASP A 637 -7.92 -18.00 21.22
CA ASP A 637 -9.08 -18.11 22.10
C ASP A 637 -9.26 -16.80 22.86
N THR A 638 -10.33 -16.08 22.54
CA THR A 638 -10.63 -14.80 23.17
C THR A 638 -11.11 -14.97 24.61
N GLN A 639 -11.64 -16.15 24.98
CA GLN A 639 -12.37 -16.35 26.23
C GLN A 639 -13.45 -15.27 26.49
N ARG A 640 -13.98 -14.65 25.42
CA ARG A 640 -14.90 -13.49 25.47
C ARG A 640 -14.29 -12.23 26.09
N ALA A 641 -12.96 -12.13 26.18
CA ALA A 641 -12.27 -10.92 26.56
C ALA A 641 -12.35 -9.85 25.45
N ASN A 642 -12.61 -8.62 25.86
CA ASN A 642 -12.76 -7.47 24.95
C ASN A 642 -11.42 -6.88 24.48
N ALA A 643 -10.33 -7.19 25.19
CA ALA A 643 -8.99 -6.70 24.91
C ALA A 643 -8.14 -7.83 24.30
N SER A 644 -7.41 -7.51 23.23
CA SER A 644 -6.52 -8.45 22.53
C SER A 644 -5.38 -8.95 23.39
N ASP A 645 -4.95 -8.15 24.37
CA ASP A 645 -3.84 -8.48 25.26
C ASP A 645 -4.18 -9.68 26.17
N ASP A 646 -5.48 -9.98 26.34
CA ASP A 646 -5.99 -11.11 27.15
C ASP A 646 -6.24 -12.38 26.31
N TRP A 647 -6.01 -12.34 25.01
CA TRP A 647 -6.30 -13.47 24.13
C TRP A 647 -5.21 -14.54 24.18
N ASN A 648 -5.63 -15.80 24.23
CA ASN A 648 -4.70 -16.93 24.28
C ASN A 648 -4.34 -17.41 22.88
N LEU A 649 -3.07 -17.24 22.49
CA LEU A 649 -2.55 -17.80 21.24
C LEU A 649 -2.51 -19.33 21.29
N ILE A 650 -3.18 -19.96 20.33
CA ILE A 650 -3.20 -21.40 20.09
C ILE A 650 -2.30 -21.68 18.90
N ASP A 651 -1.07 -22.13 19.18
CA ASP A 651 0.00 -22.32 18.19
C ASP A 651 0.62 -23.74 18.24
N THR A 652 0.07 -24.61 19.08
CA THR A 652 0.55 -25.98 19.27
C THR A 652 -0.62 -26.96 19.36
N PRO A 653 -0.42 -28.24 19.00
CA PRO A 653 -1.45 -29.26 19.12
C PRO A 653 -2.02 -29.40 20.54
N GLN A 654 -1.18 -29.28 21.56
CA GLN A 654 -1.61 -29.37 22.97
C GLN A 654 -2.52 -28.22 23.36
N LYS A 655 -2.20 -26.98 22.96
CA LYS A 655 -3.08 -25.83 23.19
C LYS A 655 -4.40 -25.97 22.43
N PHE A 656 -4.38 -26.54 21.22
CA PHE A 656 -5.60 -26.76 20.44
C PHE A 656 -6.53 -27.81 21.09
N LYS A 657 -5.99 -28.93 21.58
CA LYS A 657 -6.74 -29.90 22.40
C LYS A 657 -7.39 -29.24 23.61
N HIS A 658 -6.60 -28.47 24.36
CA HIS A 658 -7.08 -27.77 25.55
C HIS A 658 -8.18 -26.76 25.21
N PHE A 659 -8.03 -26.04 24.11
CA PHE A 659 -9.05 -25.13 23.61
C PHE A 659 -10.36 -25.86 23.31
N ALA A 660 -10.32 -26.92 22.48
CA ALA A 660 -11.51 -27.70 22.13
C ALA A 660 -12.20 -28.28 23.38
N GLU A 661 -11.44 -28.82 24.32
CA GLU A 661 -11.96 -29.29 25.61
C GLU A 661 -12.63 -28.15 26.39
N SER A 662 -11.96 -27.01 26.53
CA SER A 662 -12.51 -25.87 27.30
C SER A 662 -13.81 -25.33 26.71
N VAL A 663 -13.97 -25.43 25.38
CA VAL A 663 -15.20 -25.06 24.67
C VAL A 663 -16.31 -26.06 25.00
N LEU A 664 -16.03 -27.36 24.95
CA LEU A 664 -16.98 -28.41 25.33
C LEU A 664 -17.45 -28.25 26.78
N LEU A 665 -16.52 -28.01 27.71
CA LEU A 665 -16.84 -27.80 29.13
C LEU A 665 -17.70 -26.53 29.34
N SER A 666 -17.45 -25.47 28.58
CA SER A 666 -18.28 -24.26 28.60
C SER A 666 -19.69 -24.51 28.06
N ALA A 667 -19.84 -25.40 27.06
CA ALA A 667 -21.13 -25.79 26.53
C ALA A 667 -21.92 -26.67 27.51
N GLN A 668 -21.23 -27.55 28.23
CA GLN A 668 -21.82 -28.42 29.26
C GLN A 668 -22.53 -27.64 30.38
N GLU A 669 -22.07 -26.44 30.73
CA GLU A 669 -22.73 -25.66 31.79
C GLU A 669 -24.17 -25.27 31.44
N ILE A 670 -24.50 -25.25 30.14
CA ILE A 670 -25.78 -24.78 29.60
C ILE A 670 -26.71 -25.97 29.28
N VAL A 671 -26.16 -27.14 28.93
CA VAL A 671 -26.93 -28.37 28.63
C VAL A 671 -27.17 -29.16 29.93
N GLU A 672 -28.42 -29.48 30.27
CA GLU A 672 -28.87 -30.01 31.58
C GLU A 672 -27.96 -31.12 32.18
N LYS A 673 -27.38 -30.85 33.36
CA LYS A 673 -26.29 -31.61 34.03
C LYS A 673 -26.61 -33.04 34.52
N GLY A 674 -27.73 -33.65 34.14
CA GLY A 674 -28.17 -34.93 34.70
C GLY A 674 -27.83 -36.16 33.86
N LYS A 675 -28.06 -36.11 32.54
CA LYS A 675 -28.10 -37.31 31.69
C LYS A 675 -26.85 -37.55 30.85
N MET A 676 -26.03 -36.50 30.62
CA MET A 676 -24.87 -36.58 29.71
C MET A 676 -23.52 -36.60 30.43
N THR A 677 -23.47 -36.64 31.77
CA THR A 677 -22.22 -36.46 32.54
C THR A 677 -21.12 -37.45 32.15
N ARG A 678 -21.47 -38.74 31.97
CA ARG A 678 -20.53 -39.78 31.54
C ARG A 678 -19.99 -39.50 30.14
N VAL A 679 -20.89 -39.25 29.19
CA VAL A 679 -20.58 -38.97 27.78
C VAL A 679 -19.71 -37.75 27.64
N LEU A 680 -19.98 -36.69 28.42
CA LEU A 680 -19.19 -35.46 28.39
C LEU A 680 -17.78 -35.69 28.94
N ALA A 681 -17.63 -36.54 29.96
CA ALA A 681 -16.31 -36.95 30.45
C ALA A 681 -15.53 -37.76 29.40
N GLU A 682 -16.20 -38.69 28.72
CA GLU A 682 -15.62 -39.48 27.63
C GLU A 682 -15.26 -38.61 26.41
N ALA A 683 -16.12 -37.65 26.04
CA ALA A 683 -15.84 -36.69 24.97
C ALA A 683 -14.66 -35.77 25.32
N ALA A 684 -14.59 -35.27 26.56
CA ALA A 684 -13.44 -34.49 27.02
C ALA A 684 -12.13 -35.31 27.00
N GLN A 685 -12.20 -36.62 27.31
CA GLN A 685 -11.06 -37.52 27.18
C GLN A 685 -10.67 -37.74 25.72
N TYR A 686 -11.64 -37.89 24.82
CA TYR A 686 -11.39 -37.99 23.38
C TYR A 686 -10.74 -36.72 22.83
N LEU A 687 -11.20 -35.52 23.20
CA LEU A 687 -10.60 -34.24 22.77
C LEU A 687 -9.13 -34.08 23.26
N LYS A 688 -8.72 -34.81 24.31
CA LYS A 688 -7.31 -34.87 24.76
C LYS A 688 -6.48 -35.91 24.01
N SER A 689 -7.10 -36.82 23.28
CA SER A 689 -6.43 -37.93 22.61
C SER A 689 -5.72 -37.49 21.33
N ASP A 690 -4.73 -38.26 20.91
CA ASP A 690 -4.07 -38.05 19.61
C ASP A 690 -4.97 -38.39 18.43
N ASP A 691 -5.99 -39.23 18.63
CA ASP A 691 -6.95 -39.58 17.60
C ASP A 691 -7.82 -38.37 17.23
N PHE A 692 -8.30 -37.60 18.22
CA PHE A 692 -8.96 -36.32 17.95
C PHE A 692 -8.09 -35.38 17.10
N LEU A 693 -6.79 -35.27 17.36
CA LEU A 693 -5.94 -34.40 16.54
C LEU A 693 -5.80 -34.89 15.10
N LYS A 694 -5.72 -36.20 14.87
CA LYS A 694 -5.68 -36.75 13.51
C LYS A 694 -6.99 -36.45 12.79
N ASP A 695 -8.12 -36.71 13.46
CA ASP A 695 -9.45 -36.46 12.91
C ASP A 695 -9.62 -34.96 12.62
N ALA A 696 -9.24 -34.08 13.55
CA ALA A 696 -9.27 -32.63 13.35
C ALA A 696 -8.41 -32.16 12.17
N LEU A 697 -7.20 -32.71 12.01
CA LEU A 697 -6.32 -32.38 10.89
C LEU A 697 -6.92 -32.84 9.55
N VAL A 698 -7.53 -34.02 9.51
CA VAL A 698 -8.20 -34.55 8.30
C VAL A 698 -9.47 -33.77 7.98
N SER A 699 -10.33 -33.50 8.98
CA SER A 699 -11.52 -32.67 8.79
C SER A 699 -11.17 -31.24 8.36
N PHE A 700 -10.04 -30.70 8.83
CA PHE A 700 -9.55 -29.38 8.39
C PHE A 700 -9.00 -29.39 6.96
N TYR A 701 -8.21 -30.41 6.61
CA TYR A 701 -7.58 -30.52 5.30
C TYR A 701 -7.57 -32.00 4.83
N PRO A 702 -8.61 -32.43 4.08
CA PRO A 702 -8.83 -33.84 3.76
C PRO A 702 -7.67 -34.56 3.06
N GLU A 703 -6.80 -33.85 2.33
CA GLU A 703 -5.61 -34.44 1.70
C GLU A 703 -4.61 -35.04 2.71
N TYR A 704 -4.80 -34.79 4.01
CA TYR A 704 -3.99 -35.38 5.08
C TYR A 704 -4.37 -36.81 5.43
N GLU A 705 -5.54 -37.32 5.01
CA GLU A 705 -6.01 -38.68 5.32
C GLU A 705 -4.97 -39.77 4.99
N HIS A 706 -4.21 -39.59 3.91
CA HIS A 706 -3.25 -40.58 3.44
C HIS A 706 -1.79 -40.30 3.86
N LYS A 707 -1.55 -39.25 4.66
CA LYS A 707 -0.18 -38.91 5.08
C LYS A 707 0.23 -39.73 6.30
N PRO A 708 1.30 -40.55 6.21
CA PRO A 708 1.81 -41.24 7.38
C PRO A 708 2.37 -40.21 8.38
N THR A 709 2.26 -40.48 9.68
CA THR A 709 2.93 -39.71 10.74
C THR A 709 2.55 -38.22 10.84
N LEU A 710 1.29 -37.86 10.59
CA LEU A 710 0.78 -36.48 10.68
C LEU A 710 1.23 -35.74 11.96
N LEU A 711 1.05 -36.37 13.11
CA LEU A 711 1.37 -35.74 14.41
C LEU A 711 2.87 -35.66 14.69
N ALA A 712 3.70 -36.46 14.04
CA ALA A 712 5.15 -36.38 14.24
C ALA A 712 5.75 -35.18 13.50
N ASN A 713 5.10 -34.75 12.41
CA ASN A 713 5.60 -33.71 11.50
C ASN A 713 4.60 -32.55 11.34
N TRP A 714 3.74 -32.31 12.33
CA TRP A 714 2.66 -31.32 12.23
C TRP A 714 3.19 -29.89 11.99
N ASP A 715 4.38 -29.61 12.48
CA ASP A 715 5.10 -28.35 12.38
C ASP A 715 5.61 -28.04 10.97
N SER A 716 5.73 -29.05 10.10
CA SER A 716 6.01 -28.92 8.67
C SER A 716 4.73 -28.80 7.81
N LEU A 717 3.57 -29.06 8.40
CA LEU A 717 2.29 -28.97 7.68
C LEU A 717 1.93 -27.50 7.44
N PRO A 718 1.57 -27.13 6.19
CA PRO A 718 1.19 -25.75 5.87
C PRO A 718 -0.18 -25.36 6.42
N TYR A 719 -1.06 -26.33 6.67
CA TYR A 719 -2.46 -26.09 7.00
C TYR A 719 -2.84 -26.88 8.25
N THR A 720 -2.91 -26.21 9.39
CA THR A 720 -3.40 -26.80 10.65
C THR A 720 -4.51 -25.92 11.23
N PRO A 721 -5.46 -26.45 12.02
CA PRO A 721 -6.53 -25.65 12.61
C PRO A 721 -6.05 -24.46 13.47
N TRP A 722 -4.82 -24.53 13.99
CA TRP A 722 -4.24 -23.52 14.86
C TRP A 722 -3.24 -22.59 14.15
N ARG A 723 -2.77 -22.97 12.96
CA ARG A 723 -1.73 -22.25 12.21
C ARG A 723 -1.84 -22.53 10.72
N ILE A 724 -2.01 -21.48 9.91
CA ILE A 724 -2.37 -21.62 8.49
C ILE A 724 -1.48 -20.72 7.64
N LEU A 725 -0.63 -21.33 6.82
CA LEU A 725 0.32 -20.63 5.94
C LEU A 725 -0.33 -20.25 4.61
N SER A 726 -1.39 -19.46 4.68
CA SER A 726 -2.05 -18.92 3.50
C SER A 726 -2.36 -17.44 3.66
N GLY A 727 -2.46 -16.76 2.53
CA GLY A 727 -3.14 -15.47 2.46
C GLY A 727 -4.66 -15.64 2.57
N ASN A 728 -5.38 -14.57 2.22
CA ASN A 728 -6.83 -14.56 2.14
C ASN A 728 -7.29 -13.80 0.89
N ILE A 729 -8.60 -13.73 0.70
CA ILE A 729 -9.26 -13.13 -0.44
C ILE A 729 -9.48 -11.64 -0.17
N ALA A 730 -8.85 -10.80 -0.99
CA ALA A 730 -8.89 -9.33 -0.91
C ALA A 730 -10.33 -8.74 -0.78
N PRO A 731 -11.35 -9.23 -1.53
CA PRO A 731 -12.75 -8.88 -1.31
C PRO A 731 -13.23 -8.86 0.14
N ASN A 732 -12.88 -9.86 0.94
CA ASN A 732 -13.40 -9.98 2.31
C ASN A 732 -12.94 -8.79 3.16
N VAL A 733 -11.67 -8.41 3.05
CA VAL A 733 -11.11 -7.24 3.74
C VAL A 733 -11.85 -5.97 3.33
N ARG A 734 -12.01 -5.76 2.02
CA ARG A 734 -12.71 -4.60 1.47
C ARG A 734 -14.14 -4.51 1.98
N ASP A 735 -14.91 -5.59 1.88
CA ASP A 735 -16.34 -5.60 2.18
C ASP A 735 -16.59 -5.32 3.66
N VAL A 736 -15.73 -5.85 4.54
CA VAL A 736 -15.77 -5.56 5.97
C VAL A 736 -15.38 -4.11 6.25
N TYR A 737 -14.33 -3.61 5.59
CA TYR A 737 -13.86 -2.24 5.80
C TYR A 737 -14.87 -1.19 5.31
N MET A 738 -15.50 -1.43 4.14
CA MET A 738 -16.48 -0.53 3.53
C MET A 738 -17.89 -0.72 4.12
N GLY A 739 -18.19 -1.88 4.71
CA GLY A 739 -19.47 -2.18 5.34
C GLY A 739 -20.61 -2.32 4.33
N SER A 740 -21.85 -2.03 4.77
CA SER A 740 -23.06 -2.19 3.96
C SER A 740 -23.14 -1.30 2.71
N GLU A 741 -22.25 -0.33 2.56
CA GLU A 741 -22.12 0.49 1.36
C GLU A 741 -21.57 -0.30 0.15
N ALA A 742 -21.00 -1.49 0.39
CA ALA A 742 -20.32 -2.31 -0.63
C ALA A 742 -21.20 -3.36 -1.34
N GLN A 743 -22.53 -3.40 -1.15
CA GLN A 743 -23.38 -4.54 -1.56
C GLN A 743 -23.19 -5.02 -3.02
N ASP A 744 -22.68 -6.26 -3.11
CA ASP A 744 -22.89 -7.41 -4.01
C ASP A 744 -22.90 -7.29 -5.54
N ASP A 745 -22.65 -6.14 -6.14
CA ASP A 745 -22.52 -6.06 -7.61
C ASP A 745 -21.42 -5.10 -8.08
N SER A 746 -20.38 -4.93 -7.26
CA SER A 746 -19.43 -3.83 -7.41
C SER A 746 -18.22 -4.12 -8.29
N PHE A 747 -18.05 -5.35 -8.82
CA PHE A 747 -16.91 -5.71 -9.68
C PHE A 747 -17.31 -6.33 -11.01
N HIS A 748 -16.55 -6.02 -12.05
CA HIS A 748 -16.46 -6.78 -13.28
C HIS A 748 -15.29 -7.75 -13.20
N GLN A 749 -15.53 -9.01 -13.54
CA GLN A 749 -14.49 -10.00 -13.72
C GLN A 749 -14.13 -10.12 -15.20
N PHE A 750 -12.85 -10.00 -15.50
CA PHE A 750 -12.32 -10.14 -16.85
C PHE A 750 -11.30 -11.26 -16.86
N LYS A 751 -11.49 -12.24 -17.76
CA LYS A 751 -10.47 -13.26 -18.01
C LYS A 751 -9.43 -12.68 -18.95
N VAL A 752 -8.21 -12.50 -18.46
CA VAL A 752 -7.14 -11.87 -19.23
C VAL A 752 -6.23 -12.95 -19.81
N SER A 753 -6.35 -13.24 -21.10
CA SER A 753 -5.54 -14.27 -21.77
C SER A 753 -4.17 -13.77 -22.24
N ASP A 754 -4.09 -12.51 -22.64
CA ASP A 754 -2.91 -11.95 -23.30
C ASP A 754 -2.70 -10.45 -23.01
N PRO A 755 -1.46 -9.95 -23.14
CA PRO A 755 -1.13 -8.55 -22.87
C PRO A 755 -1.88 -7.51 -23.69
N LEU A 756 -2.17 -7.79 -24.97
CA LEU A 756 -2.83 -6.82 -25.85
C LEU A 756 -4.28 -6.60 -25.43
N SER A 757 -5.00 -7.70 -25.19
CA SER A 757 -6.38 -7.66 -24.68
C SER A 757 -6.45 -6.94 -23.33
N LEU A 758 -5.47 -7.14 -22.44
CA LEU A 758 -5.39 -6.39 -21.18
C LEU A 758 -5.21 -4.89 -21.41
N MET A 759 -4.28 -4.50 -22.29
CA MET A 759 -4.02 -3.08 -22.56
C MET A 759 -5.26 -2.37 -23.11
N VAL A 760 -6.00 -3.03 -24.02
CA VAL A 760 -7.29 -2.54 -24.53
C VAL A 760 -8.30 -2.39 -23.41
N LEU A 761 -8.48 -3.41 -22.57
CA LEU A 761 -9.38 -3.38 -21.42
C LEU A 761 -9.08 -2.20 -20.49
N LEU A 762 -7.81 -1.99 -20.13
CA LEU A 762 -7.39 -0.92 -19.23
C LEU A 762 -7.58 0.47 -19.85
N MET A 763 -7.40 0.60 -21.16
CA MET A 763 -7.68 1.84 -21.89
C MET A 763 -9.17 2.15 -21.95
N ASP A 764 -10.02 1.15 -22.22
CA ASP A 764 -11.47 1.33 -22.19
C ASP A 764 -11.97 1.67 -20.79
N LEU A 765 -11.38 1.07 -19.76
CA LEU A 765 -11.64 1.42 -18.37
C LEU A 765 -11.22 2.86 -18.05
N ALA A 766 -10.04 3.30 -18.49
CA ALA A 766 -9.62 4.68 -18.30
C ALA A 766 -10.59 5.69 -18.95
N LYS A 767 -11.17 5.33 -20.11
CA LYS A 767 -12.20 6.12 -20.80
C LYS A 767 -13.57 6.11 -20.11
N SER A 768 -13.86 5.11 -19.29
CA SER A 768 -15.13 5.03 -18.56
C SER A 768 -15.12 5.77 -17.22
N ILE A 769 -13.93 6.21 -16.75
CA ILE A 769 -13.81 7.06 -15.56
C ILE A 769 -14.59 8.37 -15.82
N PRO A 770 -15.39 8.87 -14.87
CA PRO A 770 -16.09 10.13 -15.03
C PRO A 770 -15.13 11.31 -15.22
N VAL A 771 -15.50 12.28 -16.06
CA VAL A 771 -14.65 13.43 -16.43
C VAL A 771 -14.18 14.21 -15.20
N TYR A 772 -15.04 14.41 -14.19
CA TYR A 772 -14.66 15.10 -12.96
C TYR A 772 -13.60 14.34 -12.13
N SER A 773 -13.49 13.03 -12.31
CA SER A 773 -12.52 12.15 -11.64
C SER A 773 -11.22 12.01 -12.43
N HIS A 774 -11.16 12.45 -13.70
CA HIS A 774 -9.93 12.43 -14.51
C HIS A 774 -8.77 13.17 -13.82
N LEU A 775 -9.04 14.30 -13.17
CA LEU A 775 -8.04 15.07 -12.44
C LEU A 775 -7.34 14.24 -11.36
N GLY A 776 -8.04 13.27 -10.77
CA GLY A 776 -7.50 12.41 -9.72
C GLY A 776 -6.74 11.20 -10.24
N TYR A 777 -7.21 10.57 -11.32
CA TYR A 777 -6.65 9.30 -11.84
C TYR A 777 -5.65 9.46 -12.99
N LEU A 778 -5.89 10.45 -13.87
CA LEU A 778 -5.07 10.69 -15.07
C LEU A 778 -4.04 11.80 -14.82
N ASP A 779 -4.46 12.89 -14.17
CA ASP A 779 -3.59 14.07 -14.02
C ASP A 779 -2.78 14.06 -12.72
N ARG A 780 -3.27 13.39 -11.66
CA ARG A 780 -2.56 13.25 -10.38
C ARG A 780 -2.12 11.80 -10.21
N LYS A 781 -0.83 11.56 -9.93
CA LYS A 781 -0.27 10.21 -9.63
C LYS A 781 -0.80 9.61 -8.31
N GLU A 782 -1.73 10.29 -7.66
CA GLU A 782 -2.14 10.08 -6.27
C GLU A 782 -3.24 9.02 -6.13
N ARG A 783 -4.18 8.94 -7.08
CA ARG A 783 -5.26 7.96 -6.98
C ARG A 783 -4.85 6.61 -7.54
N LYS A 784 -5.22 5.59 -6.78
CA LYS A 784 -4.92 4.18 -7.04
C LYS A 784 -6.24 3.43 -7.01
N LEU A 785 -6.50 2.64 -8.06
CA LEU A 785 -7.72 1.83 -8.13
C LEU A 785 -7.41 0.42 -7.63
N PRO A 786 -7.95 -0.01 -6.48
CA PRO A 786 -7.71 -1.34 -5.95
C PRO A 786 -8.30 -2.42 -6.88
N VAL A 787 -7.48 -3.39 -7.26
CA VAL A 787 -7.86 -4.55 -8.07
C VAL A 787 -7.24 -5.83 -7.52
N PHE A 788 -7.79 -6.97 -7.90
CA PHE A 788 -7.26 -8.26 -7.49
C PHE A 788 -7.52 -9.31 -8.56
N THR A 789 -6.69 -10.34 -8.53
CA THR A 789 -6.83 -11.59 -9.25
C THR A 789 -7.10 -12.72 -8.26
N ASP A 790 -7.14 -13.96 -8.76
CA ASP A 790 -7.31 -15.14 -7.92
C ASP A 790 -6.09 -15.37 -7.00
N SER A 791 -4.90 -14.83 -7.36
CA SER A 791 -3.64 -15.08 -6.64
C SER A 791 -2.98 -13.84 -6.04
N HIS A 792 -3.32 -12.64 -6.50
CA HIS A 792 -2.66 -11.40 -6.05
C HIS A 792 -3.62 -10.21 -5.97
N ALA A 793 -3.28 -9.21 -5.14
CA ALA A 793 -4.02 -7.96 -5.05
C ALA A 793 -3.07 -6.78 -5.17
N PHE A 794 -3.43 -5.79 -5.99
CA PHE A 794 -2.57 -4.67 -6.37
C PHE A 794 -3.40 -3.44 -6.75
N ASN A 795 -2.74 -2.37 -7.18
CA ASN A 795 -3.40 -1.11 -7.50
C ASN A 795 -3.15 -0.69 -8.95
N LEU A 796 -4.20 -0.35 -9.71
CA LEU A 796 -4.04 0.27 -11.02
C LEU A 796 -3.71 1.75 -10.90
N SER A 797 -2.91 2.24 -11.86
CA SER A 797 -2.48 3.62 -11.97
C SER A 797 -2.61 4.07 -13.43
N PHE A 798 -3.48 5.06 -13.68
CA PHE A 798 -3.71 5.59 -15.04
C PHE A 798 -2.94 6.90 -15.31
N SER A 799 -1.98 7.24 -14.45
CA SER A 799 -1.22 8.48 -14.52
C SER A 799 -0.23 8.56 -15.68
N HIS A 800 -0.06 7.50 -16.47
CA HIS A 800 0.84 7.53 -17.62
C HIS A 800 0.23 8.37 -18.76
N PRO A 801 1.03 9.22 -19.47
CA PRO A 801 0.52 10.05 -20.56
C PRO A 801 -0.23 9.30 -21.66
N ALA A 802 0.08 8.03 -21.90
CA ALA A 802 -0.63 7.19 -22.86
C ALA A 802 -2.13 7.06 -22.54
N PHE A 803 -2.50 6.88 -21.26
CA PHE A 803 -3.91 6.81 -20.85
C PHE A 803 -4.61 8.18 -20.98
N ARG A 804 -3.90 9.26 -20.66
CA ARG A 804 -4.44 10.61 -20.85
C ARG A 804 -4.71 10.91 -22.33
N ASP A 805 -3.75 10.60 -23.21
CA ASP A 805 -3.87 10.87 -24.63
C ASP A 805 -5.08 10.16 -25.26
N ILE A 806 -5.29 8.88 -24.92
CA ILE A 806 -6.42 8.13 -25.43
C ILE A 806 -7.77 8.65 -24.91
N VAL A 807 -7.84 9.04 -23.63
CA VAL A 807 -9.05 9.61 -23.03
C VAL A 807 -9.38 10.96 -23.65
N VAL A 808 -8.39 11.87 -23.74
CA VAL A 808 -8.56 13.22 -24.28
C VAL A 808 -8.93 13.20 -25.77
N ARG A 809 -8.28 12.33 -26.57
CA ARG A 809 -8.58 12.21 -28.01
C ARG A 809 -9.79 11.34 -28.30
N ASN A 810 -10.34 10.67 -27.28
CA ASN A 810 -11.36 9.63 -27.43
C ASN A 810 -10.99 8.59 -28.53
N ALA A 811 -9.71 8.23 -28.63
CA ALA A 811 -9.25 7.32 -29.68
C ALA A 811 -9.77 5.88 -29.43
N LEU A 812 -9.85 5.09 -30.50
CA LEU A 812 -10.10 3.65 -30.39
C LEU A 812 -8.83 2.96 -29.87
N PRO A 813 -8.86 2.22 -28.73
CA PRO A 813 -7.65 1.66 -28.12
C PRO A 813 -6.83 0.81 -29.07
N ILE A 814 -7.44 -0.13 -29.78
CA ILE A 814 -6.72 -1.02 -30.67
C ILE A 814 -6.03 -0.27 -31.82
N LYS A 815 -6.65 0.80 -32.33
CA LYS A 815 -6.06 1.63 -33.38
C LYS A 815 -4.90 2.44 -32.82
N TRP A 816 -5.09 3.07 -31.66
CA TRP A 816 -4.03 3.84 -30.99
C TRP A 816 -2.80 2.96 -30.70
N ILE A 817 -3.01 1.76 -30.14
CA ILE A 817 -1.94 0.78 -29.86
C ILE A 817 -1.22 0.38 -31.14
N LYS A 818 -1.94 0.09 -32.24
CA LYS A 818 -1.31 -0.24 -33.52
C LYS A 818 -0.46 0.91 -34.05
N ASP A 819 -1.02 2.10 -34.08
CA ASP A 819 -0.43 3.27 -34.74
C ASP A 819 0.78 3.83 -33.99
N HIS A 820 0.70 3.87 -32.65
CA HIS A 820 1.71 4.51 -31.80
C HIS A 820 2.69 3.50 -31.19
N TYR A 821 2.23 2.28 -30.91
CA TYR A 821 3.00 1.34 -30.09
C TYR A 821 3.57 0.17 -30.90
N LEU A 822 2.72 -0.60 -31.59
CA LEU A 822 3.16 -1.77 -32.35
C LEU A 822 4.02 -1.40 -33.57
N LYS A 823 3.71 -0.26 -34.21
CA LYS A 823 4.55 0.27 -35.30
C LYS A 823 5.96 0.59 -34.82
N LEU A 824 6.08 1.20 -33.64
CA LEU A 824 7.36 1.52 -33.02
C LEU A 824 8.11 0.25 -32.61
N ALA A 825 7.41 -0.70 -31.97
CA ALA A 825 7.95 -2.01 -31.62
C ALA A 825 8.56 -2.73 -32.84
N LYS A 826 7.83 -2.76 -33.95
CA LYS A 826 8.30 -3.35 -35.20
C LYS A 826 9.56 -2.67 -35.71
N ALA A 827 9.58 -1.33 -35.74
CA ALA A 827 10.75 -0.57 -36.18
C ALA A 827 11.99 -0.86 -35.32
N LEU A 828 11.83 -0.92 -33.99
CA LEU A 828 12.91 -1.25 -33.05
C LEU A 828 13.45 -2.67 -33.26
N ASN A 829 12.57 -3.64 -33.53
CA ASN A 829 12.99 -5.03 -33.72
C ASN A 829 13.62 -5.31 -35.10
N GLU A 830 13.32 -4.48 -36.09
CA GLU A 830 13.91 -4.55 -37.43
C GLU A 830 15.21 -3.74 -37.56
N GLU A 831 15.48 -2.85 -36.60
CA GLU A 831 16.70 -2.08 -36.54
C GLU A 831 17.93 -2.99 -36.38
N ARG A 832 18.96 -2.70 -37.17
CA ARG A 832 20.18 -3.51 -37.22
C ARG A 832 21.02 -3.28 -35.97
N LEU A 833 21.50 -4.37 -35.38
CA LEU A 833 22.55 -4.35 -34.38
C LEU A 833 23.86 -3.89 -35.03
N LEU A 834 24.61 -3.04 -34.32
CA LEU A 834 25.97 -2.74 -34.73
C LEU A 834 26.84 -3.99 -34.51
N PRO A 835 27.93 -4.18 -35.28
CA PRO A 835 28.77 -5.38 -35.15
C PRO A 835 29.28 -5.62 -33.72
N ASN A 836 29.77 -4.57 -33.05
CA ASN A 836 30.23 -4.61 -31.67
C ASN A 836 29.08 -4.92 -30.68
N GLU A 837 27.89 -4.39 -30.91
CA GLU A 837 26.72 -4.68 -30.07
C GLU A 837 26.26 -6.13 -30.21
N LYS A 838 26.32 -6.69 -31.42
CA LYS A 838 26.03 -8.10 -31.69
C LYS A 838 27.02 -8.99 -30.94
N GLU A 839 28.31 -8.72 -31.04
CA GLU A 839 29.36 -9.46 -30.32
C GLU A 839 29.19 -9.38 -28.80
N GLU A 840 28.93 -8.19 -28.27
CA GLU A 840 28.67 -7.97 -26.84
C GLU A 840 27.42 -8.75 -26.37
N MET A 841 26.33 -8.69 -27.15
CA MET A 841 25.10 -9.42 -26.86
C MET A 841 25.33 -10.93 -26.84
N ILE A 842 26.04 -11.49 -27.84
CA ILE A 842 26.41 -12.91 -27.87
C ILE A 842 27.21 -13.27 -26.61
N SER A 843 28.24 -12.49 -26.27
CA SER A 843 29.09 -12.76 -25.10
C SER A 843 28.31 -12.83 -23.79
N ARG A 844 27.24 -12.03 -23.66
CA ARG A 844 26.33 -12.02 -22.50
C ARG A 844 25.31 -13.16 -22.51
N LEU A 845 24.89 -13.62 -23.69
CA LEU A 845 23.93 -14.72 -23.85
C LEU A 845 24.56 -16.08 -23.54
N ILE A 846 25.79 -16.33 -24.02
CA ILE A 846 26.48 -17.62 -23.88
C ILE A 846 26.43 -18.20 -22.46
N PRO A 847 26.92 -17.52 -21.40
CA PRO A 847 26.94 -18.11 -20.07
C PRO A 847 25.54 -18.46 -19.56
N ARG A 848 24.54 -17.61 -19.84
CA ARG A 848 23.16 -17.80 -19.38
C ARG A 848 22.44 -18.93 -20.09
N MET A 849 22.65 -19.07 -21.40
CA MET A 849 22.08 -20.17 -22.18
C MET A 849 22.71 -21.51 -21.78
N LYS A 850 24.02 -21.53 -21.49
CA LYS A 850 24.70 -22.72 -20.93
C LYS A 850 24.18 -23.10 -19.55
N GLU A 851 24.04 -22.14 -18.64
CA GLU A 851 23.45 -22.35 -17.31
C GLU A 851 22.02 -22.91 -17.39
N ALA A 852 21.25 -22.53 -18.42
CA ALA A 852 19.92 -23.06 -18.70
C ALA A 852 19.92 -24.44 -19.40
N GLY A 853 21.08 -25.01 -19.70
CA GLY A 853 21.20 -26.31 -20.37
C GLY A 853 20.87 -26.28 -21.87
N LEU A 854 20.95 -25.12 -22.53
CA LEU A 854 20.80 -25.00 -23.98
C LEU A 854 22.16 -25.25 -24.67
N ASN A 855 22.15 -25.96 -25.79
CA ASN A 855 23.37 -26.29 -26.52
C ASN A 855 24.00 -25.07 -27.23
N ASP A 856 25.22 -25.21 -27.73
CA ASP A 856 26.01 -24.12 -28.35
C ASP A 856 25.72 -23.94 -29.85
N SER A 857 24.76 -24.67 -30.44
CA SER A 857 24.54 -24.67 -31.89
C SER A 857 24.13 -23.29 -32.43
N TRP A 858 23.33 -22.55 -31.66
CA TRP A 858 22.86 -21.20 -31.98
C TRP A 858 24.01 -20.17 -32.07
N ILE A 859 25.12 -20.39 -31.37
CA ILE A 859 26.26 -19.45 -31.34
C ILE A 859 26.85 -19.31 -32.74
N ARG A 860 27.17 -20.45 -33.39
CA ARG A 860 27.79 -20.46 -34.72
C ARG A 860 26.86 -19.88 -35.78
N THR A 861 25.56 -20.20 -35.68
CA THR A 861 24.54 -19.64 -36.58
C THR A 861 24.48 -18.13 -36.43
N LEU A 862 24.43 -17.62 -35.20
CA LEU A 862 24.35 -16.18 -34.97
C LEU A 862 25.65 -15.47 -35.35
N GLU A 863 26.83 -16.04 -35.09
CA GLU A 863 28.12 -15.48 -35.49
C GLU A 863 28.26 -15.34 -37.01
N ALA A 864 27.80 -16.34 -37.77
CA ALA A 864 27.88 -16.36 -39.23
C ALA A 864 27.03 -15.26 -39.92
N GLU A 865 26.00 -14.72 -39.25
CA GLU A 865 25.11 -13.72 -39.83
C GLU A 865 25.75 -12.31 -39.87
N PRO A 866 26.07 -11.74 -41.03
CA PRO A 866 26.79 -10.46 -41.11
C PRO A 866 25.96 -9.28 -40.61
N VAL A 867 24.63 -9.40 -40.64
CA VAL A 867 23.68 -8.39 -40.18
C VAL A 867 22.63 -9.08 -39.32
N ALA A 868 22.56 -8.72 -38.05
CA ALA A 868 21.55 -9.22 -37.13
C ALA A 868 20.66 -8.07 -36.63
N ASN A 869 19.40 -8.39 -36.34
CA ASN A 869 18.49 -7.56 -35.56
C ASN A 869 17.93 -8.40 -34.40
N LEU A 870 17.17 -7.78 -33.50
CA LEU A 870 16.64 -8.50 -32.33
C LEU A 870 15.73 -9.67 -32.71
N ARG A 871 15.00 -9.56 -33.84
CA ARG A 871 14.14 -10.64 -34.34
C ARG A 871 14.96 -11.87 -34.73
N LEU A 872 15.99 -11.68 -35.55
CA LEU A 872 16.87 -12.76 -35.99
C LEU A 872 17.60 -13.42 -34.81
N VAL A 873 18.11 -12.62 -33.87
CA VAL A 873 18.75 -13.13 -32.65
C VAL A 873 17.79 -14.04 -31.88
N ARG A 874 16.54 -13.61 -31.71
CA ARG A 874 15.52 -14.38 -31.00
C ARG A 874 15.20 -15.69 -31.71
N GLU A 875 14.97 -15.65 -33.02
CA GLU A 875 14.67 -16.84 -33.83
C GLU A 875 15.79 -17.89 -33.73
N ILE A 876 17.05 -17.45 -33.79
CA ILE A 876 18.22 -18.33 -33.64
C ILE A 876 18.34 -18.88 -32.21
N CYS A 877 18.10 -18.07 -31.17
CA CYS A 877 18.12 -18.59 -29.80
C CYS A 877 17.00 -19.63 -29.54
N LEU A 878 15.85 -19.46 -30.19
CA LEU A 878 14.73 -20.40 -30.10
C LEU A 878 14.94 -21.69 -30.91
N SER A 879 15.89 -21.73 -31.83
CA SER A 879 16.27 -22.99 -32.49
C SER A 879 17.27 -23.83 -31.68
N ALA A 880 17.89 -23.26 -30.63
CA ALA A 880 18.82 -23.99 -29.76
C ALA A 880 18.17 -25.23 -29.13
N GLU A 881 18.78 -26.41 -29.22
CA GLU A 881 18.16 -27.59 -28.61
C GLU A 881 18.45 -27.62 -27.11
N LEU A 882 17.50 -28.14 -26.35
CA LEU A 882 17.71 -28.46 -24.95
C LEU A 882 18.70 -29.63 -24.88
N SER A 883 19.65 -29.58 -23.96
CA SER A 883 20.40 -30.78 -23.58
C SER A 883 19.43 -31.88 -23.14
N ASP A 884 19.76 -33.13 -23.45
CA ASP A 884 18.95 -34.33 -23.18
C ASP A 884 18.49 -34.45 -21.71
N THR A 885 19.13 -33.72 -20.80
CA THR A 885 18.85 -33.68 -19.36
C THR A 885 17.74 -32.73 -18.91
N SER A 886 17.20 -31.87 -19.78
CA SER A 886 16.25 -30.81 -19.37
C SER A 886 14.83 -30.99 -19.91
N GLN A 887 13.85 -31.18 -19.01
CA GLN A 887 12.42 -31.33 -19.33
C GLN A 887 11.66 -30.00 -19.29
N MET A 888 12.20 -28.94 -19.91
CA MET A 888 11.55 -27.61 -19.87
C MET A 888 10.46 -27.50 -20.95
N GLY A 889 9.23 -27.17 -20.55
CA GLY A 889 8.14 -26.92 -21.50
C GLY A 889 8.40 -25.72 -22.43
N ILE A 890 7.88 -25.77 -23.66
CA ILE A 890 8.16 -24.79 -24.74
C ILE A 890 7.92 -23.34 -24.28
N LYS A 891 6.77 -23.04 -23.65
CA LYS A 891 6.46 -21.67 -23.18
C LYS A 891 7.42 -21.17 -22.11
N SER A 892 7.87 -22.05 -21.21
CA SER A 892 8.84 -21.70 -20.17
C SER A 892 10.21 -21.41 -20.79
N ARG A 893 10.58 -22.19 -21.81
CA ARG A 893 11.80 -21.99 -22.58
C ARG A 893 11.78 -20.68 -23.36
N GLU A 894 10.69 -20.38 -24.08
CA GLU A 894 10.54 -19.12 -24.81
C GLU A 894 10.71 -17.91 -23.89
N ARG A 895 10.05 -17.93 -22.74
CA ARG A 895 10.15 -16.86 -21.75
C ARG A 895 11.55 -16.69 -21.17
N LEU A 896 12.23 -17.80 -20.90
CA LEU A 896 13.59 -17.79 -20.39
C LEU A 896 14.55 -17.15 -21.41
N ILE A 897 14.43 -17.56 -22.68
CA ILE A 897 15.20 -16.98 -23.79
C ILE A 897 14.90 -15.50 -23.96
N ASP A 898 13.62 -15.11 -23.93
CA ASP A 898 13.19 -13.72 -24.00
C ASP A 898 13.81 -12.88 -22.86
N GLN A 899 13.86 -13.43 -21.64
CA GLN A 899 14.51 -12.79 -20.50
C GLN A 899 16.03 -12.67 -20.67
N PHE A 900 16.68 -13.65 -21.29
CA PHE A 900 18.12 -13.58 -21.60
C PHE A 900 18.42 -12.53 -22.66
N ILE A 901 17.59 -12.47 -23.71
CA ILE A 901 17.68 -11.46 -24.76
C ILE A 901 17.51 -10.06 -24.17
N TRP A 902 16.48 -9.84 -23.34
CA TRP A 902 16.30 -8.57 -22.63
C TRP A 902 17.57 -8.17 -21.87
N ASN A 903 18.13 -9.10 -21.10
CA ASN A 903 19.30 -8.81 -20.28
C ASN A 903 20.58 -8.55 -21.10
N ALA A 904 20.76 -9.24 -22.23
CA ALA A 904 21.92 -9.11 -23.10
C ALA A 904 21.81 -7.94 -24.09
N MET A 905 20.61 -7.39 -24.28
CA MET A 905 20.31 -6.34 -25.24
C MET A 905 21.22 -5.10 -25.09
N PRO A 906 21.62 -4.44 -26.20
CA PRO A 906 22.39 -3.21 -26.15
C PRO A 906 21.65 -2.08 -25.42
N ILE A 907 22.40 -1.21 -24.73
CA ILE A 907 21.83 -0.16 -23.88
C ILE A 907 20.91 0.80 -24.64
N ARG A 908 21.23 1.11 -25.92
CA ARG A 908 20.41 2.00 -26.75
C ARG A 908 18.99 1.48 -26.93
N PHE A 909 18.84 0.17 -27.12
CA PHE A 909 17.53 -0.46 -27.24
C PHE A 909 16.83 -0.48 -25.89
N LYS A 910 17.52 -0.88 -24.81
CA LYS A 910 16.92 -0.88 -23.46
C LYS A 910 16.32 0.48 -23.10
N THR A 911 17.09 1.55 -23.28
CA THR A 911 16.63 2.92 -23.00
C THR A 911 15.42 3.32 -23.84
N LEU A 912 15.37 2.92 -25.12
CA LEU A 912 14.21 3.16 -25.97
C LEU A 912 12.99 2.35 -25.51
N PHE A 913 13.15 1.08 -25.18
CA PHE A 913 12.06 0.24 -24.67
C PHE A 913 11.53 0.75 -23.32
N GLU A 914 12.42 1.15 -22.41
CA GLU A 914 12.06 1.72 -21.10
C GLU A 914 11.33 3.06 -21.23
N LYS A 915 11.77 3.93 -22.16
CA LYS A 915 11.11 5.20 -22.44
C LYS A 915 9.68 5.03 -22.96
N GLU A 916 9.46 4.00 -23.76
CA GLU A 916 8.15 3.72 -24.37
C GLU A 916 7.26 2.85 -23.48
N ALA A 917 7.80 2.31 -22.37
CA ALA A 917 7.04 1.45 -21.48
C ALA A 917 5.86 2.20 -20.85
N VAL A 918 4.71 1.53 -20.77
CA VAL A 918 3.46 2.09 -20.21
C VAL A 918 3.20 1.44 -18.85
N PRO A 919 3.66 2.01 -17.72
CA PRO A 919 3.28 1.54 -16.39
C PRO A 919 1.77 1.67 -16.18
N PHE A 920 1.16 0.64 -15.61
CA PHE A 920 -0.28 0.60 -15.36
C PHE A 920 -0.68 0.06 -13.99
N ALA A 921 0.24 -0.59 -13.24
CA ALA A 921 -0.06 -1.11 -11.92
C ALA A 921 1.09 -0.91 -10.94
N ASP A 922 0.75 -0.54 -9.70
CA ASP A 922 1.60 -0.62 -8.52
C ASP A 922 1.37 -2.00 -7.90
N THR A 923 2.38 -2.87 -7.97
CA THR A 923 2.24 -4.26 -7.51
C THR A 923 2.11 -4.37 -6.01
N ASN A 924 2.43 -3.29 -5.26
CA ASN A 924 2.74 -3.16 -3.83
C ASN A 924 4.10 -3.71 -3.39
N TRP A 925 4.83 -4.40 -4.27
CA TRP A 925 6.16 -4.97 -3.99
C TRP A 925 7.26 -3.92 -4.09
N ASN A 926 8.41 -4.24 -3.49
CA ASN A 926 9.63 -3.45 -3.62
C ASN A 926 10.87 -4.30 -3.94
N LEU A 927 11.86 -3.64 -4.54
CA LEU A 927 13.23 -4.14 -4.71
C LEU A 927 14.19 -3.11 -4.14
N GLY A 928 14.59 -3.31 -2.87
CA GLY A 928 15.21 -2.26 -2.08
C GLY A 928 14.24 -1.09 -1.91
N CYS A 929 14.71 0.14 -2.13
CA CYS A 929 13.89 1.36 -2.08
C CYS A 929 13.00 1.61 -3.30
N HIS A 930 13.03 0.73 -4.30
CA HIS A 930 12.31 0.90 -5.56
C HIS A 930 11.01 0.12 -5.56
N ASP A 931 9.91 0.78 -5.88
CA ASP A 931 8.63 0.12 -6.09
C ASP A 931 8.68 -0.71 -7.37
N ILE A 932 8.03 -1.87 -7.32
CA ILE A 932 7.84 -2.67 -8.52
C ILE A 932 6.47 -2.36 -9.12
N LEU A 933 6.51 -1.88 -10.35
CA LEU A 933 5.35 -1.62 -11.18
C LEU A 933 5.19 -2.72 -12.23
N LEU A 934 3.97 -2.90 -12.73
CA LEU A 934 3.76 -3.60 -14.00
C LEU A 934 3.66 -2.58 -15.12
N CYS A 935 4.33 -2.85 -16.22
CA CYS A 935 4.24 -2.05 -17.44
C CYS A 935 4.01 -2.92 -18.67
N PHE A 936 3.39 -2.33 -19.67
CA PHE A 936 3.47 -2.84 -21.04
C PHE A 936 4.77 -2.35 -21.65
N ALA A 937 5.54 -3.25 -22.27
CA ALA A 937 6.69 -2.89 -23.12
C ALA A 937 6.61 -3.71 -24.42
N PRO A 938 7.22 -3.25 -25.53
CA PRO A 938 7.39 -4.12 -26.69
C PRO A 938 8.17 -5.38 -26.29
N GLN A 939 7.82 -6.54 -26.85
CA GLN A 939 8.58 -7.76 -26.61
C GLN A 939 9.80 -7.79 -27.56
N PRO A 940 11.03 -7.84 -27.01
CA PRO A 940 12.26 -8.00 -27.79
C PRO A 940 12.16 -9.09 -28.85
N GLY A 941 12.48 -8.75 -30.10
CA GLY A 941 12.50 -9.68 -31.23
C GLY A 941 11.12 -10.15 -31.71
N THR A 942 10.01 -9.55 -31.26
CA THR A 942 8.66 -9.86 -31.75
C THR A 942 7.82 -8.60 -31.99
N ASP A 943 6.82 -8.67 -32.87
CA ASP A 943 5.89 -7.56 -33.10
C ASP A 943 4.73 -7.57 -32.08
N LYS A 944 4.99 -8.01 -30.85
CA LYS A 944 4.00 -8.20 -29.80
C LYS A 944 4.30 -7.33 -28.59
N ILE A 945 3.30 -7.20 -27.73
CA ILE A 945 3.39 -6.55 -26.42
C ILE A 945 3.61 -7.63 -25.37
N ALA A 946 4.47 -7.35 -24.40
CA ALA A 946 4.60 -8.16 -23.20
C ALA A 946 4.40 -7.30 -21.96
N ILE A 947 4.21 -7.97 -20.82
CA ILE A 947 4.11 -7.32 -19.51
C ILE A 947 5.40 -7.59 -18.76
N PHE A 948 5.96 -6.52 -18.19
CA PHE A 948 7.20 -6.54 -17.43
C PHE A 948 6.98 -6.02 -16.01
N GLU A 949 7.83 -6.49 -15.10
CA GLU A 949 8.10 -5.83 -13.84
C GLU A 949 9.14 -4.72 -14.08
N MET A 950 8.84 -3.51 -13.60
CA MET A 950 9.63 -2.30 -13.83
C MET A 950 9.83 -1.59 -12.49
N LYS A 951 11.01 -1.01 -12.25
CA LYS A 951 11.19 -0.09 -11.13
C LYS A 951 10.40 1.20 -11.39
N ASP A 952 10.06 1.91 -10.34
CA ASP A 952 9.57 3.29 -10.39
C ASP A 952 10.48 4.27 -11.15
N THR A 953 11.78 3.95 -11.25
CA THR A 953 12.75 4.70 -12.06
C THR A 953 12.56 4.53 -13.57
N GLY A 954 11.69 3.59 -14.00
CA GLY A 954 11.49 3.22 -15.40
C GLY A 954 12.35 2.04 -15.86
N GLU A 955 13.30 1.57 -15.04
CA GLU A 955 14.16 0.44 -15.38
C GLU A 955 13.35 -0.86 -15.43
N ILE A 956 13.33 -1.54 -16.58
CA ILE A 956 12.65 -2.83 -16.72
C ILE A 956 13.54 -3.94 -16.14
N ILE A 957 12.98 -4.67 -15.17
CA ILE A 957 13.70 -5.69 -14.42
C ILE A 957 13.59 -7.03 -15.16
N ARG A 958 12.36 -7.48 -15.42
CA ARG A 958 12.06 -8.82 -15.94
C ARG A 958 10.64 -8.94 -16.48
N TYR A 959 10.36 -10.02 -17.20
CA TYR A 959 9.00 -10.39 -17.58
C TYR A 959 8.14 -10.71 -16.35
N ILE A 960 6.86 -10.33 -16.38
CA ILE A 960 5.90 -10.58 -15.27
C ILE A 960 5.88 -12.06 -14.88
N ARG A 961 5.96 -12.43 -13.61
CA ARG A 961 5.91 -13.86 -13.18
C ARG A 961 4.64 -14.60 -13.66
N PRO A 962 4.71 -15.92 -13.97
CA PRO A 962 3.52 -16.69 -14.33
C PRO A 962 2.51 -16.72 -13.17
N GLY A 963 1.20 -16.69 -13.47
CA GLY A 963 0.15 -16.75 -12.45
C GLY A 963 0.12 -15.54 -11.51
N VAL A 964 0.43 -14.35 -12.02
CA VAL A 964 0.24 -13.08 -11.29
C VAL A 964 -0.90 -12.25 -11.88
N LEU A 965 -1.16 -12.39 -13.18
CA LEU A 965 -2.12 -11.55 -13.90
C LEU A 965 -2.69 -12.23 -15.14
N LEU A 966 -1.81 -12.76 -16.00
CA LEU A 966 -2.22 -13.44 -17.22
C LEU A 966 -2.75 -14.85 -16.90
N ASN A 967 -3.87 -15.20 -17.53
CA ASN A 967 -4.68 -16.41 -17.33
C ASN A 967 -5.42 -16.48 -15.99
N GLU A 968 -5.58 -15.34 -15.32
CA GLU A 968 -6.37 -15.21 -14.10
C GLU A 968 -7.62 -14.36 -14.33
N ASN A 969 -8.56 -14.41 -13.39
CA ASN A 969 -9.73 -13.53 -13.39
C ASN A 969 -9.37 -12.20 -12.74
N LEU A 970 -9.18 -11.17 -13.54
CA LEU A 970 -8.97 -9.80 -13.06
C LEU A 970 -10.30 -9.20 -12.63
N SER A 971 -10.43 -8.89 -11.34
CA SER A 971 -11.59 -8.24 -10.76
C SER A 971 -11.35 -6.75 -10.64
N ILE A 972 -12.14 -5.96 -11.37
CA ILE A 972 -12.07 -4.50 -11.41
C ILE A 972 -13.39 -3.91 -10.92
N PRO A 973 -13.38 -2.83 -10.13
CA PRO A 973 -14.62 -2.18 -9.75
C PRO A 973 -15.48 -1.67 -10.92
N LYS A 974 -16.81 -1.85 -10.86
CA LYS A 974 -17.77 -1.29 -11.83
C LYS A 974 -17.83 0.24 -11.76
N ASN A 975 -17.71 0.80 -10.56
CA ASN A 975 -17.67 2.23 -10.33
C ASN A 975 -16.43 2.57 -9.48
N PRO A 976 -15.34 3.05 -10.11
CA PRO A 976 -14.12 3.48 -9.42
C PRO A 976 -14.36 4.51 -8.31
N ASP A 977 -15.40 5.33 -8.43
CA ASP A 977 -15.74 6.37 -7.45
C ASP A 977 -16.69 5.89 -6.34
N ALA A 978 -17.41 4.77 -6.52
CA ALA A 978 -18.28 4.20 -5.47
C ALA A 978 -17.57 3.17 -4.59
N MET A 979 -16.42 2.65 -5.02
CA MET A 979 -15.57 1.76 -4.21
C MET A 979 -14.94 2.41 -2.99
N LEU A 980 -15.02 3.73 -2.98
CA LEU A 980 -14.17 4.62 -2.28
C LEU A 980 -15.15 5.67 -1.72
N PRO A 981 -15.11 6.00 -0.42
CA PRO A 981 -16.07 6.93 0.16
C PRO A 981 -16.10 8.22 -0.65
N ALA A 982 -17.28 8.83 -0.77
CA ALA A 982 -17.48 10.05 -1.56
C ALA A 982 -16.37 11.06 -1.29
N ILE A 983 -15.78 11.56 -2.37
CA ILE A 983 -14.64 12.49 -2.32
C ILE A 983 -15.08 13.71 -1.52
N ASP A 984 -14.37 14.02 -0.44
CA ASP A 984 -14.51 15.32 0.20
C ASP A 984 -14.20 16.37 -0.87
N PRO A 985 -15.13 17.29 -1.19
CA PRO A 985 -14.89 18.30 -2.20
C PRO A 985 -13.67 19.11 -1.77
N ILE A 986 -12.54 18.89 -2.44
CA ILE A 986 -11.38 19.75 -2.28
C ILE A 986 -11.81 21.08 -2.88
N PRO A 987 -11.88 22.18 -2.11
CA PRO A 987 -12.16 23.48 -2.68
C PRO A 987 -11.12 23.75 -3.76
N LEU A 988 -11.59 23.96 -4.99
CA LEU A 988 -10.75 24.30 -6.14
C LEU A 988 -10.11 25.69 -5.97
#